data_AF-A0A3D4EJM2-F1
#
_entry.id   AF-A0A3D4EJM2-F1
#
_cell.length_a   1.000
_cell.length_b   1.000
_cell.length_c   1.000
_cell.angle_alpha   90.00
_cell.angle_beta   90.00
_cell.angle_gamma   90.00
#
_symmetry.space_group_name_H-M   'P 1'
#
loop_
_entity.id
_entity.type
_entity.pdbx_description
1 polymer ?
#
loop_
_entity_poly.entity_id
_entity_poly.type
_entity_poly.pdbx_seq_one_letter_code
_entity_poly.pdbx_strand_id
1 'polypeptide(L)'
;MRKIAAILLALLLVLGLCACGKKAETVKERDCGVYVTVEADDVYTVSYGTDAGSESTKHADNTPLDAGEVVHFDFAGDAAKGSEKAIIDYSICIYDKDLNVLAVESFSSDFSNMARIDITVTADHRIINASDKLVCGGDTIIEMTTSKPETGVSLVVPTVTMPNRPEAAKAINDSIAAVNKTFTGEQLTSSRKAYDDLAKEAEDGEKLDAFSQNRYVRVTRGDSAVVSFRMYDKANLGSGSASAITGHNYDAYSGAELKLADITSNTEEFVNTCSEEIFSALTDESKYADMLFVEGYTDKVKDLVSDGHWYMNNDGVVIAINPGEIADSSEGAFEFTVKYDVLAGKIKDEFVPAELDGTTGDITAALAKNADTSSLTVVGSGASKDIKSVLVSVSGKIYNICVYSANYYKSSGKYSLETQLWYCSDLAEGAAFAINKELKTSPSIFIGFTRPDGTYERRLLSADSSGKVTILDPDGGETGTLISGKLPYSADINGDETQEKISTATNAEGLLTLKVESGSSTHEKATKLKTVSSIRLYDIDADGKSEIFVDGKTSDGSTVTYAFKFDGELTACSFGDSDHAYGAVKEFTHSKLYLKRSVNVLGSYTAEVSYTYTDGKYTRDSSVLKLSGTSYVTTKKDITLSDGKTLPSGYKLKFTETDGSSYMSFTTDGGITGKIKIKKGESSEYKGKKCGTFGKLAALSFNGNKIITTSGGGMLLCTDEADAKHALKLATQAREPFPWYEHEEIGYNYRMSNITAGIGRGQMRVLDERVRRKCEIFAAYENAFAGLPLEMSPALPDTRPSRWLSVALLDAASPETVIAALQSENIEARRVWKPMHLQPVFKANKFVKTSAEPVSDDLFARGVCLPSDTKMTDAELESVIEVVKTAIS
;
A
#
# COMPACT_ATOMS: atom_id res chain seq x y z
N MET A 1 6.24 15.16 -77.19
CA MET A 1 6.14 14.88 -75.75
C MET A 1 4.78 15.22 -75.13
N ARG A 2 4.14 16.37 -75.42
CA ARG A 2 2.75 16.62 -74.96
C ARG A 2 1.65 15.78 -75.65
N LYS A 3 1.95 15.15 -76.78
CA LYS A 3 1.02 14.24 -77.51
C LYS A 3 1.09 12.76 -77.09
N ILE A 4 2.06 12.37 -76.25
CA ILE A 4 2.13 11.02 -75.67
C ILE A 4 1.45 11.00 -74.28
N ALA A 5 1.55 12.10 -73.53
CA ALA A 5 0.80 12.28 -72.29
C ALA A 5 -0.73 12.32 -72.51
N ALA A 6 -1.19 12.83 -73.66
CA ALA A 6 -2.61 12.87 -74.02
C ALA A 6 -3.22 11.51 -74.37
N ILE A 7 -2.38 10.53 -74.78
CA ILE A 7 -2.83 9.16 -75.10
C ILE A 7 -2.89 8.31 -73.82
N LEU A 8 -2.00 8.55 -72.85
CA LEU A 8 -2.09 7.99 -71.49
C LEU A 8 -3.30 8.53 -70.71
N LEU A 9 -3.69 9.79 -70.97
CA LEU A 9 -4.88 10.41 -70.38
C LEU A 9 -6.20 9.83 -70.95
N ALA A 10 -6.18 9.31 -72.18
CA ALA A 10 -7.37 8.76 -72.85
C ALA A 10 -7.64 7.27 -72.54
N LEU A 11 -6.65 6.51 -72.03
CA LEU A 11 -6.82 5.07 -71.73
C LEU A 11 -7.25 4.76 -70.28
N LEU A 12 -7.14 5.70 -69.35
CA LEU A 12 -7.71 5.55 -67.99
C LEU A 12 -9.04 6.30 -67.81
N LEU A 13 -9.39 7.17 -68.75
CA LEU A 13 -10.73 7.76 -68.91
C LEU A 13 -11.81 6.76 -69.38
N VAL A 14 -11.46 5.48 -69.60
CA VAL A 14 -12.41 4.40 -69.98
C VAL A 14 -12.72 3.44 -68.81
N LEU A 15 -12.12 3.64 -67.63
CA LEU A 15 -12.59 2.98 -66.39
C LEU A 15 -13.28 3.93 -65.41
N GLY A 16 -13.51 5.18 -65.83
CA GLY A 16 -14.63 5.94 -65.29
C GLY A 16 -15.91 5.45 -65.95
N LEU A 17 -16.81 4.83 -65.19
CA LEU A 17 -18.23 5.20 -65.08
C LEU A 17 -19.06 4.01 -64.55
N CYS A 18 -19.22 3.96 -63.23
CA CYS A 18 -20.55 3.79 -62.63
C CYS A 18 -20.62 4.58 -61.32
N ALA A 19 -21.70 5.35 -61.24
CA ALA A 19 -22.00 6.42 -60.31
C ALA A 19 -22.07 6.04 -58.81
N CYS A 20 -21.80 7.06 -57.99
CA CYS A 20 -22.37 7.35 -56.66
C CYS A 20 -23.02 6.20 -55.88
N GLY A 21 -22.39 5.80 -54.78
CA GLY A 21 -23.04 5.05 -53.71
C GLY A 21 -22.11 4.69 -52.56
N LYS A 22 -22.31 5.35 -51.41
CA LYS A 22 -21.91 4.97 -50.04
C LYS A 22 -20.41 4.93 -49.66
N LYS A 23 -20.11 5.66 -48.56
CA LYS A 23 -19.07 5.31 -47.59
C LYS A 23 -19.19 3.82 -47.24
N ALA A 24 -18.15 3.04 -47.50
CA ALA A 24 -17.71 1.87 -46.72
C ALA A 24 -16.54 1.21 -47.46
N GLU A 25 -15.30 1.57 -47.10
CA GLU A 25 -14.20 0.59 -47.15
C GLU A 25 -13.72 0.45 -45.72
N THR A 26 -14.29 -0.57 -45.08
CA THR A 26 -13.76 -1.23 -43.89
C THR A 26 -12.31 -1.59 -44.16
N VAL A 27 -11.41 -1.18 -43.25
CA VAL A 27 -10.14 -1.89 -43.06
C VAL A 27 -10.52 -3.36 -42.89
N LYS A 28 -9.98 -4.25 -43.74
CA LYS A 28 -10.09 -5.68 -43.46
C LYS A 28 -9.24 -5.93 -42.22
N GLU A 29 -9.90 -6.07 -41.08
CA GLU A 29 -9.37 -6.77 -39.91
C GLU A 29 -8.78 -8.09 -40.41
N ARG A 30 -7.52 -8.34 -40.07
CA ARG A 30 -6.94 -9.68 -40.17
C ARG A 30 -7.21 -10.34 -38.84
N ASP A 31 -8.28 -11.13 -38.76
CA ASP A 31 -8.49 -12.02 -37.63
C ASP A 31 -7.37 -13.08 -37.67
N CYS A 32 -6.44 -12.98 -36.74
CA CYS A 32 -5.38 -13.96 -36.53
C CYS A 32 -5.60 -14.62 -35.16
N GLY A 33 -5.78 -15.94 -35.16
CA GLY A 33 -6.04 -16.74 -33.96
C GLY A 33 -4.83 -17.60 -33.59
N VAL A 34 -4.56 -17.73 -32.30
CA VAL A 34 -3.60 -18.70 -31.73
C VAL A 34 -4.40 -19.74 -30.95
N TYR A 35 -4.19 -21.02 -31.25
CA TYR A 35 -4.98 -22.17 -30.80
C TYR A 35 -4.08 -23.17 -30.06
N VAL A 36 -4.39 -23.52 -28.82
CA VAL A 36 -3.64 -24.56 -28.08
C VAL A 36 -4.50 -25.82 -27.99
N THR A 37 -3.99 -26.95 -28.49
CA THR A 37 -4.61 -28.27 -28.42
C THR A 37 -3.81 -29.18 -27.48
N VAL A 38 -4.49 -29.87 -26.56
CA VAL A 38 -3.86 -30.81 -25.62
C VAL A 38 -4.39 -32.21 -25.87
N GLU A 39 -3.51 -33.17 -26.18
CA GLU A 39 -3.83 -34.58 -26.44
C GLU A 39 -3.48 -35.49 -25.25
N ALA A 40 -4.07 -36.69 -25.24
CA ALA A 40 -4.30 -37.56 -24.07
C ALA A 40 -3.08 -38.11 -23.29
N ASP A 41 -1.85 -37.75 -23.67
CA ASP A 41 -0.60 -38.26 -23.08
C ASP A 41 0.39 -37.12 -22.75
N ASP A 42 -0.10 -36.00 -22.18
CA ASP A 42 0.69 -34.78 -21.94
C ASP A 42 1.28 -34.15 -23.24
N VAL A 43 0.62 -34.36 -24.38
CA VAL A 43 1.08 -33.86 -25.68
C VAL A 43 0.43 -32.51 -25.98
N TYR A 44 1.23 -31.45 -26.01
CA TYR A 44 0.77 -30.10 -26.35
C TYR A 44 1.06 -29.81 -27.83
N THR A 45 0.03 -29.46 -28.60
CA THR A 45 0.17 -28.96 -29.98
C THR A 45 -0.38 -27.54 -30.03
N VAL A 46 0.45 -26.54 -30.30
CA VAL A 46 -0.03 -25.18 -30.52
C VAL A 46 -0.15 -24.92 -32.02
N SER A 47 -1.36 -24.64 -32.46
CA SER A 47 -1.70 -24.25 -33.83
C SER A 47 -1.98 -22.76 -33.89
N TYR A 48 -1.70 -22.09 -34.99
CA TYR A 48 -2.08 -20.69 -35.21
C TYR A 48 -2.56 -20.54 -36.64
N GLY A 49 -3.48 -19.61 -36.90
CA GLY A 49 -4.14 -19.55 -38.20
C GLY A 49 -4.96 -18.31 -38.43
N THR A 50 -5.33 -18.15 -39.69
CA THR A 50 -6.31 -17.16 -40.16
C THR A 50 -7.55 -17.91 -40.65
N ASP A 51 -8.64 -17.20 -40.95
CA ASP A 51 -9.84 -17.78 -41.57
C ASP A 51 -9.58 -18.59 -42.87
N ALA A 52 -8.38 -18.50 -43.45
CA ALA A 52 -7.97 -19.21 -44.65
C ALA A 52 -7.15 -20.51 -44.39
N GLY A 53 -6.79 -20.83 -43.15
CA GLY A 53 -6.06 -22.04 -42.78
C GLY A 53 -5.23 -21.92 -41.47
N SER A 54 -4.97 -23.06 -40.82
CA SER A 54 -4.13 -23.18 -39.63
C SER A 54 -2.80 -23.89 -39.95
N GLU A 55 -1.71 -23.37 -39.40
CA GLU A 55 -0.40 -24.04 -39.29
C GLU A 55 -0.20 -24.50 -37.84
N SER A 56 0.42 -25.66 -37.63
CA SER A 56 0.72 -26.17 -36.29
C SER A 56 2.21 -26.27 -36.05
N THR A 57 2.65 -25.81 -34.88
CA THR A 57 4.04 -25.90 -34.44
C THR A 57 4.21 -27.13 -33.54
N LYS A 58 5.12 -28.01 -33.97
CA LYS A 58 5.75 -29.08 -33.20
C LYS A 58 7.26 -28.82 -33.22
N HIS A 59 8.07 -29.53 -32.43
CA HIS A 59 9.52 -29.57 -32.70
C HIS A 59 9.77 -30.02 -34.15
N ALA A 60 10.89 -29.60 -34.76
CA ALA A 60 11.22 -29.92 -36.15
C ALA A 60 11.29 -31.43 -36.46
N ASP A 61 11.32 -32.27 -35.43
CA ASP A 61 11.32 -33.72 -35.46
C ASP A 61 9.96 -34.37 -35.04
N ASN A 62 8.91 -33.57 -34.83
CA ASN A 62 7.57 -33.95 -34.36
C ASN A 62 7.48 -34.46 -32.91
N THR A 63 8.44 -34.15 -32.05
CA THR A 63 8.34 -34.49 -30.62
C THR A 63 7.38 -33.55 -29.85
N PRO A 64 6.80 -34.00 -28.71
CA PRO A 64 5.91 -33.18 -27.86
C PRO A 64 6.64 -32.03 -27.15
N LEU A 65 5.92 -30.94 -26.83
CA LEU A 65 6.42 -29.85 -25.97
C LEU A 65 6.41 -30.28 -24.49
N ASP A 66 7.43 -29.89 -23.73
CA ASP A 66 7.56 -30.21 -22.30
C ASP A 66 6.81 -29.19 -21.40
N ALA A 67 6.40 -29.61 -20.20
CA ALA A 67 5.81 -28.70 -19.21
C ALA A 67 6.81 -27.61 -18.79
N GLY A 68 6.38 -26.34 -18.83
CA GLY A 68 7.24 -25.18 -18.59
C GLY A 68 7.98 -24.67 -19.83
N GLU A 69 7.80 -25.31 -21.00
CA GLU A 69 8.29 -24.79 -22.27
C GLU A 69 7.47 -23.56 -22.70
N VAL A 70 8.18 -22.52 -23.14
CA VAL A 70 7.57 -21.27 -23.61
C VAL A 70 7.39 -21.35 -25.12
N VAL A 71 6.15 -21.22 -25.59
CA VAL A 71 5.85 -21.18 -27.02
C VAL A 71 5.82 -19.73 -27.48
N HIS A 72 6.74 -19.39 -28.38
CA HIS A 72 6.88 -18.06 -28.95
C HIS A 72 6.04 -17.91 -30.22
N PHE A 73 5.15 -16.92 -30.26
CA PHE A 73 4.45 -16.50 -31.48
C PHE A 73 5.04 -15.20 -32.00
N ASP A 74 5.89 -15.30 -33.02
CA ASP A 74 6.34 -14.15 -33.80
C ASP A 74 5.33 -13.89 -34.93
N PHE A 75 4.58 -12.79 -34.84
CA PHE A 75 3.74 -12.36 -35.97
C PHE A 75 4.64 -11.74 -37.04
N ALA A 76 5.12 -12.57 -37.97
CA ALA A 76 5.95 -12.14 -39.08
C ALA A 76 5.17 -11.21 -40.03
N GLY A 77 5.25 -9.90 -39.78
CA GLY A 77 5.03 -8.86 -40.77
C GLY A 77 6.30 -8.05 -40.91
N ASP A 78 6.74 -7.78 -42.15
CA ASP A 78 7.86 -6.87 -42.41
C ASP A 78 7.67 -5.59 -41.58
N ALA A 79 8.72 -5.21 -40.84
CA ALA A 79 8.72 -4.07 -39.91
C ALA A 79 7.84 -2.91 -40.43
N ALA A 80 6.77 -2.59 -39.70
CA ALA A 80 5.98 -1.40 -39.98
C ALA A 80 6.92 -0.19 -39.87
N LYS A 81 7.34 0.36 -41.01
CA LYS A 81 8.26 1.51 -41.09
C LYS A 81 7.64 2.83 -40.62
N GLY A 82 6.55 2.78 -39.84
CA GLY A 82 5.78 3.94 -39.41
C GLY A 82 5.45 3.88 -37.91
N SER A 83 5.37 5.04 -37.29
CA SER A 83 4.99 5.26 -35.88
C SER A 83 3.48 5.07 -35.61
N GLU A 84 2.79 4.28 -36.42
CA GLU A 84 1.35 4.06 -36.28
C GLU A 84 1.08 2.87 -35.36
N LYS A 85 0.13 3.03 -34.43
CA LYS A 85 -0.32 1.96 -33.54
C LYS A 85 -0.98 0.85 -34.34
N ALA A 86 -0.60 -0.40 -34.06
CA ALA A 86 -1.22 -1.58 -34.66
C ALA A 86 -1.86 -2.39 -33.54
N ILE A 87 -3.13 -2.09 -33.23
CA ILE A 87 -3.90 -2.90 -32.29
C ILE A 87 -4.27 -4.19 -33.01
N ILE A 88 -3.87 -5.34 -32.46
CA ILE A 88 -4.28 -6.66 -32.95
C ILE A 88 -5.15 -7.30 -31.88
N ASP A 89 -6.33 -7.71 -32.31
CA ASP A 89 -7.21 -8.56 -31.54
C ASP A 89 -6.82 -10.02 -31.79
N TYR A 90 -6.63 -10.79 -30.71
CA TYR A 90 -6.33 -12.21 -30.77
C TYR A 90 -7.14 -12.95 -29.71
N SER A 91 -7.44 -14.23 -29.92
CA SER A 91 -8.16 -15.03 -28.93
C SER A 91 -7.38 -16.29 -28.59
N ILE A 92 -7.39 -16.66 -27.31
CA ILE A 92 -6.89 -17.95 -26.84
C ILE A 92 -8.10 -18.89 -26.70
N CYS A 93 -8.10 -19.96 -27.48
CA CYS A 93 -9.11 -21.00 -27.46
C CYS A 93 -8.54 -22.28 -26.84
N ILE A 94 -9.27 -22.85 -25.87
CA ILE A 94 -9.00 -24.17 -25.29
C ILE A 94 -9.92 -25.18 -25.97
N TYR A 95 -9.37 -26.30 -26.43
CA TYR A 95 -10.13 -27.37 -27.10
C TYR A 95 -10.09 -28.69 -26.31
N ASP A 96 -11.11 -29.53 -26.50
CA ASP A 96 -11.01 -30.94 -26.13
C ASP A 96 -10.29 -31.77 -27.21
N LYS A 97 -10.11 -33.07 -26.91
CA LYS A 97 -9.52 -34.07 -27.82
C LYS A 97 -10.26 -34.24 -29.16
N ASP A 98 -11.50 -33.78 -29.25
CA ASP A 98 -12.38 -33.89 -30.42
C ASP A 98 -12.48 -32.53 -31.17
N LEU A 99 -11.63 -31.56 -30.81
CA LEU A 99 -11.57 -30.19 -31.34
C LEU A 99 -12.82 -29.33 -31.07
N ASN A 100 -13.58 -29.63 -30.02
CA ASN A 100 -14.65 -28.74 -29.56
C ASN A 100 -14.08 -27.61 -28.70
N VAL A 101 -14.56 -26.39 -28.90
CA VAL A 101 -14.14 -25.20 -28.15
C VAL A 101 -14.68 -25.25 -26.71
N LEU A 102 -13.79 -25.33 -25.72
CA LEU A 102 -14.08 -25.40 -24.28
C LEU A 102 -14.08 -24.01 -23.59
N ALA A 103 -13.20 -23.12 -24.03
CA ALA A 103 -13.13 -21.74 -23.56
C ALA A 103 -12.49 -20.86 -24.64
N VAL A 104 -12.93 -19.61 -24.72
CA VAL A 104 -12.35 -18.59 -25.60
C VAL A 104 -12.23 -17.32 -24.78
N GLU A 105 -11.03 -16.76 -24.73
CA GLU A 105 -10.80 -15.42 -24.21
C GLU A 105 -10.15 -14.57 -25.28
N SER A 106 -10.71 -13.40 -25.53
CA SER A 106 -10.23 -12.46 -26.56
C SER A 106 -9.46 -11.33 -25.90
N PHE A 107 -8.35 -10.96 -26.51
CA PHE A 107 -7.39 -9.96 -26.07
C PHE A 107 -7.16 -8.95 -27.19
N SER A 108 -6.77 -7.74 -26.82
CA SER A 108 -6.46 -6.65 -27.75
C SER A 108 -5.16 -5.98 -27.30
N SER A 109 -4.10 -6.09 -28.09
CA SER A 109 -2.76 -5.58 -27.71
C SER A 109 -2.16 -4.70 -28.83
N ASP A 110 -1.33 -3.71 -28.46
CA ASP A 110 -0.66 -2.80 -29.39
C ASP A 110 0.71 -3.36 -29.83
N PHE A 111 0.76 -3.87 -31.05
CA PHE A 111 1.89 -4.61 -31.64
C PHE A 111 2.79 -3.75 -32.54
N SER A 112 2.81 -2.43 -32.33
CA SER A 112 3.49 -1.47 -33.23
C SER A 112 5.03 -1.57 -33.28
N ASN A 113 5.71 -2.45 -32.51
CA ASN A 113 7.19 -2.56 -32.50
C ASN A 113 7.75 -3.96 -32.18
N MET A 114 7.54 -4.94 -33.07
CA MET A 114 7.84 -6.38 -32.90
C MET A 114 6.84 -7.06 -31.95
N ALA A 115 6.14 -8.06 -32.49
CA ALA A 115 5.01 -8.71 -31.86
C ALA A 115 5.39 -10.09 -31.39
N ARG A 116 5.50 -10.29 -30.07
CA ARG A 116 5.76 -11.59 -29.46
C ARG A 116 4.72 -11.91 -28.40
N ILE A 117 3.98 -12.98 -28.61
CA ILE A 117 3.13 -13.59 -27.57
C ILE A 117 3.89 -14.79 -27.00
N ASP A 118 4.14 -14.77 -25.68
CA ASP A 118 4.69 -15.92 -24.96
C ASP A 118 3.57 -16.63 -24.20
N ILE A 119 3.39 -17.91 -24.52
CA ILE A 119 2.44 -18.78 -23.82
C ILE A 119 3.24 -19.85 -23.09
N THR A 120 3.10 -19.91 -21.77
CA THR A 120 3.65 -21.01 -20.96
C THR A 120 2.52 -21.96 -20.59
N VAL A 121 2.74 -23.25 -20.82
CA VAL A 121 1.81 -24.32 -20.40
C VAL A 121 2.42 -25.07 -19.21
N THR A 122 1.72 -25.07 -18.08
CA THR A 122 2.16 -25.76 -16.86
C THR A 122 1.77 -27.24 -16.89
N ALA A 123 2.42 -28.05 -16.05
CA ALA A 123 2.17 -29.49 -15.95
C ALA A 123 0.73 -29.86 -15.54
N ASP A 124 -0.04 -28.92 -14.98
CA ASP A 124 -1.46 -29.08 -14.64
C ASP A 124 -2.41 -28.34 -15.60
N HIS A 125 -1.95 -28.08 -16.84
CA HIS A 125 -2.71 -27.50 -17.94
C HIS A 125 -3.18 -26.05 -17.75
N ARG A 126 -2.43 -25.22 -16.99
CA ARG A 126 -2.69 -23.77 -16.95
C ARG A 126 -2.00 -23.08 -18.11
N ILE A 127 -2.74 -22.19 -18.77
CA ILE A 127 -2.22 -21.31 -19.82
C ILE A 127 -1.89 -19.97 -19.18
N ILE A 128 -0.63 -19.56 -19.24
CA ILE A 128 -0.19 -18.22 -18.83
C ILE A 128 0.14 -17.45 -20.11
N ASN A 129 -0.65 -16.40 -20.38
CA ASN A 129 -0.39 -15.47 -21.48
C ASN A 129 0.44 -14.29 -20.97
N ALA A 130 1.68 -14.16 -21.44
CA ALA A 130 2.53 -13.01 -21.22
C ALA A 130 2.84 -12.39 -22.59
N SER A 131 2.09 -11.37 -23.03
CA SER A 131 2.42 -10.63 -24.25
C SER A 131 2.89 -9.19 -23.98
N ASP A 132 3.98 -8.88 -24.69
CA ASP A 132 4.72 -7.64 -24.96
C ASP A 132 5.19 -6.67 -23.84
N LYS A 133 6.51 -6.44 -23.89
CA LYS A 133 7.35 -5.47 -23.15
C LYS A 133 7.50 -5.67 -21.64
N LEU A 134 7.64 -6.92 -21.24
CA LEU A 134 8.17 -7.24 -19.92
C LEU A 134 9.70 -7.02 -19.91
N VAL A 135 10.11 -5.82 -19.52
CA VAL A 135 11.06 -5.78 -18.40
C VAL A 135 10.24 -6.23 -17.19
N CYS A 136 10.06 -7.55 -17.06
CA CYS A 136 9.47 -8.21 -15.91
C CYS A 136 10.32 -7.84 -14.69
N GLY A 137 9.71 -7.17 -13.72
CA GLY A 137 10.21 -7.20 -12.35
C GLY A 137 9.93 -8.54 -11.67
N GLY A 138 9.08 -9.40 -12.24
CA GLY A 138 8.92 -10.77 -11.79
C GLY A 138 8.31 -11.68 -12.87
N ASP A 139 8.74 -12.92 -12.85
CA ASP A 139 8.36 -14.03 -13.71
C ASP A 139 8.18 -15.30 -12.85
N THR A 140 8.02 -15.13 -11.54
CA THR A 140 8.11 -16.22 -10.57
C THR A 140 6.74 -16.78 -10.29
N ILE A 141 6.50 -17.97 -10.83
CA ILE A 141 5.28 -18.75 -10.63
C ILE A 141 5.61 -19.88 -9.67
N ILE A 142 4.78 -20.07 -8.64
CA ILE A 142 4.98 -21.13 -7.66
C ILE A 142 3.70 -21.90 -7.47
N GLU A 143 3.77 -23.19 -7.74
CA GLU A 143 2.68 -24.14 -7.57
C GLU A 143 2.89 -24.96 -6.31
N MET A 144 1.80 -25.21 -5.58
CA MET A 144 1.84 -25.94 -4.32
C MET A 144 1.09 -27.27 -4.48
N THR A 145 1.82 -28.37 -4.42
CA THR A 145 1.24 -29.71 -4.50
C THR A 145 1.30 -30.40 -3.14
N THR A 146 0.26 -31.14 -2.76
CA THR A 146 0.28 -31.91 -1.50
C THR A 146 0.67 -33.35 -1.78
N SER A 147 1.81 -33.77 -1.23
CA SER A 147 2.26 -35.16 -1.25
C SER A 147 1.90 -35.86 0.06
N LYS A 148 1.57 -37.16 -0.03
CA LYS A 148 1.25 -38.04 1.12
C LYS A 148 2.09 -39.32 1.02
N PRO A 149 3.36 -39.29 1.45
CA PRO A 149 4.28 -40.39 1.23
C PRO A 149 3.88 -41.65 2.01
N GLU A 150 3.20 -41.51 3.15
CA GLU A 150 2.67 -42.61 3.94
C GLU A 150 1.51 -42.16 4.84
N THR A 151 0.80 -43.11 5.45
CA THR A 151 -0.31 -42.82 6.36
C THR A 151 0.12 -41.96 7.53
N GLY A 152 -0.60 -40.85 7.74
CA GLY A 152 -0.31 -39.88 8.79
C GLY A 152 0.74 -38.82 8.41
N VAL A 153 1.37 -38.93 7.23
CA VAL A 153 2.37 -37.96 6.77
C VAL A 153 1.88 -37.19 5.55
N SER A 154 1.97 -35.87 5.60
CA SER A 154 1.60 -34.98 4.49
C SER A 154 2.61 -33.85 4.36
N LEU A 155 2.95 -33.45 3.14
CA LEU A 155 3.79 -32.27 2.92
C LEU A 155 3.33 -31.50 1.69
N VAL A 156 3.31 -30.18 1.82
CA VAL A 156 3.17 -29.27 0.68
C VAL A 156 4.54 -29.09 0.02
N VAL A 157 4.62 -29.36 -1.28
CA VAL A 157 5.82 -29.25 -2.10
C VAL A 157 5.63 -28.07 -3.07
N PRO A 158 6.38 -26.97 -2.88
CA PRO A 158 6.44 -25.89 -3.86
C PRO A 158 7.24 -26.31 -5.09
N THR A 159 6.73 -25.99 -6.27
CA THR A 159 7.44 -26.07 -7.55
C THR A 159 7.55 -24.66 -8.11
N VAL A 160 8.79 -24.19 -8.32
CA VAL A 160 9.09 -22.85 -8.84
C VAL A 160 9.32 -22.92 -10.33
N THR A 161 8.69 -22.02 -11.07
CA THR A 161 8.89 -21.80 -12.50
C THR A 161 9.23 -20.33 -12.72
N MET A 162 10.31 -20.08 -13.47
CA MET A 162 10.71 -18.74 -13.89
C MET A 162 11.02 -18.78 -15.39
N PRO A 163 10.07 -18.41 -16.27
CA PRO A 163 10.26 -18.51 -17.71
C PRO A 163 11.50 -17.79 -18.25
N ASN A 164 11.89 -16.66 -17.65
CA ASN A 164 13.08 -15.93 -18.08
C ASN A 164 14.36 -16.38 -17.36
N ARG A 165 14.24 -17.23 -16.33
CA ARG A 165 15.34 -17.68 -15.45
C ARG A 165 15.22 -19.18 -15.10
N PRO A 166 15.14 -20.09 -16.09
CA PRO A 166 14.86 -21.51 -15.85
C PRO A 166 15.93 -22.20 -14.99
N GLU A 167 17.19 -21.80 -15.11
CA GLU A 167 18.29 -22.35 -14.29
C GLU A 167 18.18 -21.96 -12.81
N ALA A 168 17.74 -20.73 -12.52
CA ALA A 168 17.48 -20.28 -11.16
C ALA A 168 16.32 -21.07 -10.54
N ALA A 169 15.22 -21.21 -11.29
CA ALA A 169 14.08 -22.03 -10.89
C ALA A 169 14.49 -23.48 -10.60
N LYS A 170 15.33 -24.07 -11.47
CA LYS A 170 15.86 -25.42 -11.27
C LYS A 170 16.69 -25.52 -9.99
N ALA A 171 17.61 -24.59 -9.73
CA ALA A 171 18.43 -24.60 -8.52
C ALA A 171 17.59 -24.48 -7.24
N ILE A 172 16.55 -23.64 -7.25
CA ILE A 172 15.59 -23.51 -6.15
C ILE A 172 14.84 -24.83 -5.92
N ASN A 173 14.33 -25.45 -6.99
CA ASN A 173 13.61 -26.72 -6.91
C ASN A 173 14.49 -27.87 -6.40
N ASP A 174 15.75 -27.95 -6.84
CA ASP A 174 16.71 -28.94 -6.34
C ASP A 174 16.98 -28.77 -4.84
N SER A 175 17.10 -27.52 -4.37
CA SER A 175 17.25 -27.22 -2.94
C SER A 175 16.02 -27.62 -2.13
N ILE A 176 14.81 -27.26 -2.61
CA ILE A 176 13.54 -27.65 -1.99
C ILE A 176 13.41 -29.19 -1.92
N ALA A 177 13.82 -29.90 -2.97
CA ALA A 177 13.80 -31.36 -2.98
C ALA A 177 14.70 -31.96 -1.89
N ALA A 178 15.89 -31.36 -1.64
CA ALA A 178 16.76 -31.76 -0.55
C ALA A 178 16.10 -31.52 0.83
N VAL A 179 15.48 -30.36 1.03
CA VAL A 179 14.74 -30.02 2.27
C VAL A 179 13.56 -30.98 2.53
N ASN A 180 12.85 -31.39 1.46
CA ASN A 180 11.77 -32.38 1.56
C ASN A 180 12.26 -33.80 1.85
N LYS A 181 13.45 -34.15 1.36
CA LYS A 181 14.10 -35.43 1.68
C LYS A 181 14.47 -35.52 3.16
N THR A 182 14.96 -34.44 3.77
CA THR A 182 15.23 -34.39 5.21
C THR A 182 13.95 -34.58 6.04
N PHE A 183 12.85 -33.93 5.63
CA PHE A 183 11.56 -34.05 6.30
C PHE A 183 11.01 -35.47 6.28
N THR A 184 11.03 -36.10 5.11
CA THR A 184 10.53 -37.48 4.90
C THR A 184 11.52 -38.56 5.33
N GLY A 185 12.75 -38.19 5.70
CA GLY A 185 13.80 -39.10 6.14
C GLY A 185 14.13 -38.94 7.62
N GLU A 186 15.19 -38.17 7.91
CA GLU A 186 15.76 -38.04 9.26
C GLU A 186 14.78 -37.46 10.28
N GLN A 187 14.03 -36.43 9.89
CA GLN A 187 13.04 -35.78 10.78
C GLN A 187 11.88 -36.72 11.08
N LEU A 188 11.32 -37.38 10.07
CA LEU A 188 10.25 -38.37 10.26
C LEU A 188 10.68 -39.54 11.14
N THR A 189 11.89 -40.04 10.94
CA THR A 189 12.48 -41.10 11.79
C THR A 189 12.57 -40.65 13.25
N SER A 190 13.00 -39.40 13.48
CA SER A 190 13.12 -38.82 14.81
C SER A 190 11.75 -38.62 15.49
N SER A 191 10.76 -38.09 14.76
CA SER A 191 9.40 -37.91 15.27
C SER A 191 8.73 -39.25 15.61
N ARG A 192 8.90 -40.27 14.76
CA ARG A 192 8.37 -41.62 15.02
C ARG A 192 8.99 -42.24 16.26
N LYS A 193 10.31 -42.11 16.42
CA LYS A 193 11.01 -42.56 17.63
C LYS A 193 10.45 -41.87 18.89
N ALA A 194 10.22 -40.56 18.84
CA ALA A 194 9.64 -39.82 19.96
C ALA A 194 8.21 -40.29 20.29
N TYR A 195 7.38 -40.53 19.28
CA TYR A 195 6.04 -41.11 19.46
C TYR A 195 6.11 -42.51 20.09
N ASP A 196 6.97 -43.39 19.59
CA ASP A 196 7.11 -44.76 20.10
C ASP A 196 7.65 -44.80 21.53
N ASP A 197 8.51 -43.85 21.92
CA ASP A 197 9.03 -43.74 23.27
C ASP A 197 7.95 -43.24 24.25
N LEU A 198 7.16 -42.23 23.87
CA LEU A 198 5.97 -41.81 24.65
C LEU A 198 4.92 -42.92 24.77
N ALA A 199 4.73 -43.70 23.72
CA ALA A 199 3.81 -44.83 23.73
C ALA A 199 4.22 -45.97 24.68
N LYS A 200 5.50 -46.11 25.00
CA LYS A 200 5.99 -47.08 26.01
C LYS A 200 5.82 -46.56 27.44
N GLU A 201 5.80 -45.25 27.62
CA GLU A 201 5.67 -44.60 28.92
C GLU A 201 4.21 -44.42 29.36
N ALA A 202 3.27 -44.49 28.40
CA ALA A 202 1.83 -44.42 28.67
C ALA A 202 1.36 -45.54 29.62
N GLU A 203 0.54 -45.18 30.63
CA GLU A 203 0.04 -46.15 31.61
C GLU A 203 -0.99 -47.12 30.97
N ASP A 204 -1.15 -48.31 31.56
CA ASP A 204 -2.08 -49.34 31.10
C ASP A 204 -3.52 -48.78 31.00
N GLY A 205 -3.99 -48.55 29.76
CA GLY A 205 -5.33 -48.03 29.45
C GLY A 205 -5.38 -46.59 28.91
N GLU A 206 -4.25 -45.88 28.84
CA GLU A 206 -4.17 -44.55 28.26
C GLU A 206 -4.26 -44.61 26.71
N LYS A 207 -5.17 -43.83 26.12
CA LYS A 207 -5.35 -43.77 24.66
C LYS A 207 -4.60 -42.57 24.09
N LEU A 208 -3.55 -42.84 23.32
CA LEU A 208 -2.81 -41.82 22.57
C LEU A 208 -3.54 -41.46 21.28
N ASP A 209 -3.44 -40.19 20.89
CA ASP A 209 -3.85 -39.77 19.55
C ASP A 209 -2.97 -40.40 18.47
N ALA A 210 -3.50 -40.56 17.26
CA ALA A 210 -2.75 -41.11 16.16
C ALA A 210 -1.58 -40.21 15.76
N PHE A 211 -0.41 -40.81 15.55
CA PHE A 211 0.75 -40.13 14.98
C PHE A 211 0.39 -39.41 13.68
N SER A 212 0.87 -38.16 13.54
CA SER A 212 0.87 -37.48 12.25
C SER A 212 2.06 -36.54 12.12
N GLN A 213 2.51 -36.28 10.90
CA GLN A 213 3.55 -35.29 10.60
C GLN A 213 3.19 -34.53 9.32
N ASN A 214 3.03 -33.22 9.43
CA ASN A 214 2.52 -32.37 8.36
C ASN A 214 3.46 -31.19 8.11
N ARG A 215 3.80 -30.92 6.84
CA ARG A 215 4.48 -29.70 6.41
C ARG A 215 3.52 -28.80 5.63
N TYR A 216 3.43 -27.56 6.07
CA TYR A 216 2.73 -26.48 5.37
C TYR A 216 3.77 -25.51 4.79
N VAL A 217 3.52 -24.99 3.60
CA VAL A 217 4.42 -24.03 2.94
C VAL A 217 3.65 -22.80 2.52
N ARG A 218 4.25 -21.63 2.70
CA ARG A 218 3.76 -20.36 2.17
C ARG A 218 4.87 -19.63 1.43
N VAL A 219 4.54 -19.07 0.28
CA VAL A 219 5.38 -18.04 -0.35
C VAL A 219 5.16 -16.74 0.40
N THR A 220 6.22 -16.17 0.92
CA THR A 220 6.18 -14.92 1.69
C THR A 220 6.69 -13.72 0.89
N ARG A 221 7.50 -14.00 -0.14
CA ARG A 221 8.00 -13.03 -1.12
C ARG A 221 8.42 -13.77 -2.40
N GLY A 222 8.16 -13.16 -3.55
CA GLY A 222 8.60 -13.68 -4.84
C GLY A 222 8.65 -12.52 -5.82
N ASP A 223 9.82 -11.90 -5.95
CA ASP A 223 10.07 -10.77 -6.84
C ASP A 223 11.40 -10.95 -7.60
N SER A 224 11.88 -9.91 -8.27
CA SER A 224 13.13 -9.96 -9.04
C SER A 224 14.37 -10.25 -8.20
N ALA A 225 14.33 -9.99 -6.89
CA ALA A 225 15.47 -10.16 -5.99
C ALA A 225 15.38 -11.47 -5.20
N VAL A 226 14.21 -11.81 -4.67
CA VAL A 226 14.08 -12.91 -3.69
C VAL A 226 12.86 -13.78 -3.97
N VAL A 227 13.06 -15.10 -3.85
CA VAL A 227 12.00 -16.07 -3.61
C VAL A 227 12.13 -16.60 -2.18
N SER A 228 11.12 -16.36 -1.35
CA SER A 228 11.14 -16.70 0.07
C SER A 228 9.96 -17.58 0.45
N PHE A 229 10.27 -18.64 1.19
CA PHE A 229 9.32 -19.61 1.71
C PHE A 229 9.35 -19.63 3.23
N ARG A 230 8.16 -19.65 3.81
CA ARG A 230 7.93 -20.04 5.20
C ARG A 230 7.41 -21.47 5.21
N MET A 231 8.19 -22.40 5.78
CA MET A 231 7.76 -23.77 6.01
C MET A 231 7.38 -23.96 7.47
N TYR A 232 6.26 -24.63 7.73
CA TYR A 232 5.80 -24.96 9.07
C TYR A 232 5.56 -26.46 9.18
N ASP A 233 6.41 -27.11 9.95
CA ASP A 233 6.37 -28.53 10.23
C ASP A 233 5.68 -28.76 11.56
N LYS A 234 4.76 -29.72 11.60
CA LYS A 234 4.04 -30.11 12.81
C LYS A 234 3.91 -31.62 12.90
N ALA A 235 4.41 -32.21 13.98
CA ALA A 235 4.23 -33.61 14.32
C ALA A 235 3.32 -33.75 15.56
N ASN A 236 2.26 -34.56 15.46
CA ASN A 236 1.49 -35.03 16.62
C ASN A 236 2.14 -36.32 17.14
N LEU A 237 2.56 -36.30 18.40
CA LEU A 237 3.25 -37.38 19.09
C LEU A 237 2.33 -38.16 20.05
N GLY A 238 1.01 -37.99 19.93
CA GLY A 238 0.00 -38.76 20.65
C GLY A 238 -0.53 -38.06 21.90
N SER A 239 0.36 -37.64 22.80
CA SER A 239 0.04 -36.84 24.00
C SER A 239 0.60 -35.41 23.94
N GLY A 240 1.37 -35.09 22.91
CA GLY A 240 1.98 -33.78 22.69
C GLY A 240 2.25 -33.51 21.21
N SER A 241 2.82 -32.35 20.89
CA SER A 241 3.19 -32.01 19.52
C SER A 241 4.55 -31.33 19.45
N ALA A 242 5.32 -31.66 18.41
CA ALA A 242 6.50 -30.90 18.01
C ALA A 242 6.15 -30.03 16.81
N SER A 243 6.64 -28.80 16.77
CA SER A 243 6.46 -27.94 15.62
C SER A 243 7.64 -27.00 15.41
N ALA A 244 7.96 -26.71 14.15
CA ALA A 244 9.02 -25.82 13.77
C ALA A 244 8.62 -24.98 12.56
N ILE A 245 8.98 -23.70 12.58
CA ILE A 245 8.94 -22.78 11.46
C ILE A 245 10.37 -22.61 10.96
N THR A 246 10.55 -22.78 9.65
CA THR A 246 11.83 -22.52 8.98
C THR A 246 11.61 -21.57 7.80
N GLY A 247 12.61 -20.73 7.58
CA GLY A 247 12.69 -19.85 6.43
C GLY A 247 13.64 -20.40 5.38
N HIS A 248 13.25 -20.36 4.11
CA HIS A 248 14.13 -20.69 2.99
C HIS A 248 14.07 -19.55 1.99
N ASN A 249 15.20 -18.89 1.76
CA ASN A 249 15.30 -17.68 0.95
C ASN A 249 16.26 -17.94 -0.19
N TYR A 250 15.86 -17.57 -1.40
CA TYR A 250 16.65 -17.80 -2.59
C TYR A 250 16.83 -16.50 -3.36
N ASP A 251 18.03 -16.32 -3.88
CA ASP A 251 18.32 -15.27 -4.85
C ASP A 251 17.55 -15.59 -6.14
N ALA A 252 16.66 -14.71 -6.55
CA ALA A 252 15.77 -15.00 -7.67
C ALA A 252 16.50 -15.05 -9.03
N TYR A 253 17.73 -14.55 -9.12
CA TYR A 253 18.51 -14.55 -10.37
C TYR A 253 19.36 -15.82 -10.55
N SER A 254 19.99 -16.30 -9.48
CA SER A 254 20.89 -17.46 -9.48
C SER A 254 20.24 -18.74 -8.95
N GLY A 255 19.17 -18.60 -8.16
CA GLY A 255 18.52 -19.70 -7.45
C GLY A 255 19.30 -20.23 -6.24
N ALA A 256 20.40 -19.57 -5.87
CA ALA A 256 21.18 -19.94 -4.69
C ALA A 256 20.43 -19.60 -3.39
N GLU A 257 20.51 -20.47 -2.38
CA GLU A 257 19.97 -20.18 -1.05
C GLU A 257 20.77 -19.05 -0.39
N LEU A 258 20.08 -17.98 0.00
CA LEU A 258 20.64 -16.77 0.59
C LEU A 258 21.06 -17.03 2.02
N LYS A 259 22.31 -16.69 2.33
CA LYS A 259 22.84 -16.65 3.70
C LYS A 259 22.86 -15.23 4.19
N LEU A 260 23.06 -15.07 5.51
CA LEU A 260 23.13 -13.75 6.12
C LEU A 260 24.19 -12.84 5.46
N ALA A 261 25.37 -13.38 5.15
CA ALA A 261 26.44 -12.64 4.47
C ALA A 261 26.09 -12.21 3.03
N ASP A 262 25.09 -12.84 2.40
CA ASP A 262 24.65 -12.47 1.06
C ASP A 262 23.73 -11.25 1.11
N ILE A 263 22.96 -11.07 2.19
CA ILE A 263 21.97 -9.99 2.31
C ILE A 263 22.47 -8.74 3.03
N THR A 264 23.60 -8.81 3.73
CA THR A 264 24.21 -7.66 4.42
C THR A 264 25.72 -7.57 4.21
N SER A 265 26.25 -6.35 4.24
CA SER A 265 27.70 -6.10 4.25
C SER A 265 28.32 -6.15 5.65
N ASN A 266 27.49 -6.13 6.70
CA ASN A 266 27.91 -6.16 8.10
C ASN A 266 26.97 -7.05 8.92
N THR A 267 27.32 -8.33 9.05
CA THR A 267 26.49 -9.33 9.75
C THR A 267 26.29 -9.00 11.22
N GLU A 268 27.30 -8.47 11.90
CA GLU A 268 27.22 -8.10 13.32
C GLU A 268 26.21 -6.97 13.55
N GLU A 269 26.27 -5.91 12.75
CA GLU A 269 25.35 -4.78 12.85
C GLU A 269 23.90 -5.18 12.50
N PHE A 270 23.73 -6.05 11.51
CA PHE A 270 22.42 -6.61 11.16
C PHE A 270 21.84 -7.43 12.32
N VAL A 271 22.62 -8.37 12.88
CA VAL A 271 22.18 -9.22 14.01
C VAL A 271 21.80 -8.38 15.22
N ASN A 272 22.62 -7.38 15.57
CA ASN A 272 22.33 -6.49 16.69
C ASN A 272 21.04 -5.70 16.48
N THR A 273 20.82 -5.16 15.27
CA THR A 273 19.59 -4.42 14.94
C THR A 273 18.35 -5.28 15.02
N CYS A 274 18.38 -6.49 14.44
CA CYS A 274 17.25 -7.41 14.53
C CYS A 274 16.95 -7.81 15.98
N SER A 275 18.00 -8.06 16.77
CA SER A 275 17.86 -8.46 18.16
C SER A 275 17.26 -7.34 19.02
N GLU A 276 17.69 -6.09 18.82
CA GLU A 276 17.15 -4.92 19.53
C GLU A 276 15.65 -4.73 19.27
N GLU A 277 15.20 -4.86 18.02
CA GLU A 277 13.78 -4.77 17.66
C GLU A 277 12.96 -5.90 18.28
N ILE A 278 13.49 -7.13 18.30
CA ILE A 278 12.84 -8.26 18.96
C ILE A 278 12.74 -8.02 20.47
N PHE A 279 13.80 -7.54 21.11
CA PHE A 279 13.78 -7.27 22.55
C PHE A 279 12.79 -6.17 22.91
N SER A 280 12.73 -5.09 22.11
CA SER A 280 11.71 -4.06 22.31
C SER A 280 10.29 -4.62 22.15
N ALA A 281 10.05 -5.48 21.15
CA ALA A 281 8.75 -6.13 21.00
C ALA A 281 8.41 -6.99 22.23
N LEU A 282 9.35 -7.80 22.71
CA LEU A 282 9.19 -8.67 23.88
C LEU A 282 8.93 -7.88 25.18
N THR A 283 9.49 -6.67 25.33
CA THR A 283 9.28 -5.84 26.53
C THR A 283 8.04 -4.95 26.46
N ASP A 284 7.72 -4.43 25.28
CA ASP A 284 6.76 -3.32 25.13
C ASP A 284 5.36 -3.81 24.75
N GLU A 285 5.23 -5.00 24.16
CA GLU A 285 3.92 -5.57 23.82
C GLU A 285 3.32 -6.33 25.00
N SER A 286 2.12 -5.91 25.43
CA SER A 286 1.42 -6.48 26.58
C SER A 286 1.14 -7.99 26.48
N LYS A 287 1.17 -8.55 25.27
CA LYS A 287 0.96 -9.99 25.05
C LYS A 287 2.15 -10.84 25.52
N TYR A 288 3.31 -10.24 25.76
CA TYR A 288 4.53 -10.89 26.26
C TYR A 288 4.87 -10.54 27.71
N ALA A 289 4.13 -9.61 28.33
CA ALA A 289 4.49 -9.05 29.64
C ALA A 289 4.53 -10.08 30.79
N ASP A 290 3.73 -11.14 30.70
CA ASP A 290 3.64 -12.21 31.71
C ASP A 290 4.45 -13.47 31.32
N MET A 291 5.17 -13.45 30.19
CA MET A 291 5.95 -14.61 29.73
C MET A 291 7.24 -14.77 30.53
N LEU A 292 7.55 -16.03 30.86
CA LEU A 292 8.82 -16.42 31.49
C LEU A 292 9.79 -16.88 30.40
N PHE A 293 10.85 -16.09 30.21
CA PHE A 293 11.92 -16.43 29.27
C PHE A 293 12.95 -17.37 29.90
N VAL A 294 13.53 -18.25 29.08
CA VAL A 294 14.61 -19.16 29.50
C VAL A 294 15.91 -18.38 29.77
N GLU A 295 16.78 -18.92 30.63
CA GLU A 295 18.08 -18.31 30.91
C GLU A 295 18.91 -18.22 29.61
N GLY A 296 19.50 -17.05 29.33
CA GLY A 296 20.30 -16.82 28.13
C GLY A 296 19.50 -16.55 26.84
N TYR A 297 18.18 -16.33 26.91
CA TYR A 297 17.34 -16.13 25.72
C TYR A 297 17.83 -14.99 24.79
N THR A 298 18.49 -13.97 25.35
CA THR A 298 19.06 -12.86 24.57
C THR A 298 20.17 -13.30 23.62
N ASP A 299 21.03 -14.21 24.05
CA ASP A 299 22.08 -14.77 23.20
C ASP A 299 21.47 -15.72 22.18
N LYS A 300 20.47 -16.50 22.60
CA LYS A 300 19.72 -17.37 21.69
C LYS A 300 19.04 -16.61 20.55
N VAL A 301 18.46 -15.44 20.81
CA VAL A 301 17.88 -14.59 19.75
C VAL A 301 18.95 -14.19 18.73
N LYS A 302 20.15 -13.80 19.18
CA LYS A 302 21.26 -13.43 18.28
C LYS A 302 21.74 -14.62 17.44
N ASP A 303 21.84 -15.80 18.06
CA ASP A 303 22.20 -17.04 17.38
C ASP A 303 21.19 -17.37 16.29
N LEU A 304 19.88 -17.28 16.58
CA LEU A 304 18.83 -17.54 15.60
C LEU A 304 18.91 -16.62 14.36
N VAL A 305 19.17 -15.33 14.57
CA VAL A 305 19.37 -14.40 13.45
C VAL A 305 20.62 -14.76 12.64
N SER A 306 21.71 -15.13 13.32
CA SER A 306 23.00 -15.48 12.71
C SER A 306 22.93 -16.79 11.92
N ASP A 307 22.20 -17.77 12.45
CA ASP A 307 22.08 -19.13 11.94
C ASP A 307 21.08 -19.25 10.78
N GLY A 308 20.41 -18.16 10.40
CA GLY A 308 19.49 -18.18 9.26
C GLY A 308 18.04 -18.55 9.61
N HIS A 309 17.62 -18.43 10.87
CA HIS A 309 16.22 -18.67 11.28
C HIS A 309 15.30 -17.50 10.89
N TRP A 310 15.32 -17.15 9.61
CA TRP A 310 14.56 -16.03 9.09
C TRP A 310 14.08 -16.26 7.66
N TYR A 311 13.00 -15.60 7.31
CA TYR A 311 12.51 -15.51 5.94
C TYR A 311 12.14 -14.07 5.61
N MET A 312 12.02 -13.76 4.33
CA MET A 312 11.71 -12.41 3.87
C MET A 312 10.25 -12.33 3.45
N ASN A 313 9.59 -11.22 3.79
CA ASN A 313 8.29 -10.86 3.24
C ASN A 313 8.35 -9.44 2.65
N ASN A 314 7.22 -8.90 2.19
CA ASN A 314 7.17 -7.55 1.61
C ASN A 314 7.38 -6.42 2.63
N ASP A 315 7.24 -6.70 3.93
CA ASP A 315 7.37 -5.69 5.00
C ASP A 315 8.77 -5.67 5.63
N GLY A 316 9.48 -6.80 5.63
CA GLY A 316 10.80 -6.92 6.26
C GLY A 316 11.38 -8.34 6.27
N VAL A 317 12.39 -8.51 7.12
CA VAL A 317 12.97 -9.81 7.45
C VAL A 317 12.29 -10.34 8.70
N VAL A 318 11.67 -11.51 8.60
CA VAL A 318 10.95 -12.15 9.69
C VAL A 318 11.84 -13.14 10.39
N ILE A 319 12.13 -12.91 11.66
CA ILE A 319 12.87 -13.84 12.51
C ILE A 319 11.87 -14.80 13.15
N ALA A 320 12.03 -16.09 12.87
CA ALA A 320 11.18 -17.16 13.40
C ALA A 320 11.86 -17.79 14.62
N ILE A 321 11.15 -17.79 15.75
CA ILE A 321 11.61 -18.37 17.01
C ILE A 321 10.66 -19.51 17.37
N ASN A 322 11.18 -20.72 17.40
CA ASN A 322 10.41 -21.93 17.59
C ASN A 322 10.03 -22.16 19.06
N PRO A 323 8.99 -22.98 19.33
CA PRO A 323 8.58 -23.27 20.70
C PRO A 323 9.73 -23.89 21.51
N GLY A 324 9.96 -23.38 22.72
CA GLY A 324 11.05 -23.86 23.58
C GLY A 324 12.39 -23.14 23.39
N GLU A 325 12.56 -22.29 22.38
CA GLU A 325 13.87 -21.63 22.13
C GLU A 325 14.15 -20.46 23.08
N ILE A 326 13.15 -19.62 23.35
CA ILE A 326 13.29 -18.45 24.23
C ILE A 326 12.35 -18.47 25.43
N ALA A 327 11.29 -19.28 25.37
CA ALA A 327 10.24 -19.41 26.38
C ALA A 327 9.73 -20.85 26.41
N ASP A 328 8.87 -21.18 27.37
CA ASP A 328 8.28 -22.52 27.46
C ASP A 328 7.59 -22.94 26.14
N SER A 329 7.70 -24.22 25.78
CA SER A 329 7.12 -24.74 24.53
C SER A 329 5.59 -24.54 24.42
N SER A 330 4.89 -24.39 25.54
CA SER A 330 3.45 -24.09 25.58
C SER A 330 3.09 -22.68 25.10
N GLU A 331 4.05 -21.75 25.09
CA GLU A 331 3.86 -20.39 24.56
C GLU A 331 3.83 -20.35 23.01
N GLY A 332 4.25 -21.45 22.37
CA GLY A 332 4.24 -21.59 20.92
C GLY A 332 5.41 -20.90 20.21
N ALA A 333 5.28 -20.73 18.90
CA ALA A 333 6.29 -20.11 18.07
C ALA A 333 6.03 -18.60 17.93
N PHE A 334 7.09 -17.82 17.79
CA PHE A 334 7.07 -16.37 17.62
C PHE A 334 7.66 -15.98 16.27
N GLU A 335 7.10 -14.95 15.66
CA GLU A 335 7.59 -14.41 14.39
C GLU A 335 7.66 -12.89 14.50
N PHE A 336 8.87 -12.35 14.38
CA PHE A 336 9.11 -10.93 14.52
C PHE A 336 9.56 -10.35 13.18
N THR A 337 8.74 -9.45 12.61
CA THR A 337 9.09 -8.77 11.36
C THR A 337 9.93 -7.54 11.67
N VAL A 338 11.22 -7.61 11.36
CA VAL A 338 12.13 -6.45 11.38
C VAL A 338 12.00 -5.74 10.05
N LYS A 339 11.36 -4.57 10.07
CA LYS A 339 10.96 -3.87 8.85
C LYS A 339 12.15 -3.36 8.03
N TYR A 340 11.98 -3.26 6.71
CA TYR A 340 13.04 -2.74 5.84
C TYR A 340 13.44 -1.29 6.15
N ASP A 341 12.56 -0.47 6.70
CA ASP A 341 12.90 0.90 7.12
C ASP A 341 13.83 0.93 8.34
N VAL A 342 13.76 -0.09 9.21
CA VAL A 342 14.71 -0.29 10.32
C VAL A 342 16.03 -0.87 9.83
N LEU A 343 15.98 -1.78 8.85
CA LEU A 343 17.14 -2.40 8.22
C LEU A 343 17.83 -1.53 7.16
N ALA A 344 17.32 -0.33 6.89
CA ALA A 344 17.87 0.56 5.86
C ALA A 344 19.36 0.86 6.10
N GLY A 345 20.19 0.59 5.10
CA GLY A 345 21.66 0.72 5.17
C GLY A 345 22.38 -0.44 5.86
N LYS A 346 21.64 -1.41 6.42
CA LYS A 346 22.17 -2.63 7.07
C LYS A 346 21.84 -3.89 6.28
N ILE A 347 20.75 -3.89 5.51
CA ILE A 347 20.49 -4.83 4.43
C ILE A 347 20.90 -4.19 3.10
N LYS A 348 21.37 -4.97 2.11
CA LYS A 348 21.67 -4.43 0.79
C LYS A 348 20.39 -3.94 0.11
N ASP A 349 20.47 -2.82 -0.59
CA ASP A 349 19.32 -2.14 -1.20
C ASP A 349 18.55 -3.02 -2.20
N GLU A 350 19.24 -3.96 -2.88
CA GLU A 350 18.61 -4.92 -3.80
C GLU A 350 17.60 -5.85 -3.11
N PHE A 351 17.76 -6.08 -1.80
CA PHE A 351 16.83 -6.88 -1.00
C PHE A 351 15.70 -6.05 -0.38
N VAL A 352 15.67 -4.73 -0.59
CA VAL A 352 14.52 -3.89 -0.20
C VAL A 352 13.52 -3.88 -1.36
N PRO A 353 12.24 -4.24 -1.14
CA PRO A 353 11.24 -4.24 -2.21
C PRO A 353 11.17 -2.89 -2.93
N ALA A 354 11.21 -2.91 -4.26
CA ALA A 354 11.04 -1.72 -5.08
C ALA A 354 9.60 -1.19 -5.01
N GLU A 355 9.41 0.08 -5.34
CA GLU A 355 8.07 0.63 -5.54
C GLU A 355 7.40 -0.05 -6.74
N LEU A 356 6.12 -0.37 -6.60
CA LEU A 356 5.33 -1.00 -7.65
C LEU A 356 4.95 0.05 -8.71
N ASP A 357 5.01 -0.31 -9.99
CA ASP A 357 4.65 0.57 -11.10
C ASP A 357 3.22 0.32 -11.63
N GLY A 358 2.57 1.38 -12.09
CA GLY A 358 1.19 1.37 -12.57
C GLY A 358 0.23 2.16 -11.68
N THR A 359 -1.05 2.22 -12.04
CA THR A 359 -2.06 2.99 -11.28
C THR A 359 -3.37 2.23 -11.04
N THR A 360 -3.63 1.14 -11.76
CA THR A 360 -4.88 0.37 -11.68
C THR A 360 -4.64 -1.10 -11.98
N GLY A 361 -5.34 -2.00 -11.29
CA GLY A 361 -5.43 -3.41 -11.64
C GLY A 361 -6.48 -4.15 -10.82
N ASP A 362 -7.14 -5.15 -11.41
CA ASP A 362 -8.16 -5.98 -10.76
C ASP A 362 -8.26 -7.35 -11.41
N ILE A 363 -8.95 -8.29 -10.75
CA ILE A 363 -9.18 -9.63 -11.26
C ILE A 363 -10.65 -9.86 -11.60
N THR A 364 -10.89 -10.63 -12.65
CA THR A 364 -12.19 -11.21 -12.99
C THR A 364 -12.08 -12.73 -12.99
N ALA A 365 -13.15 -13.42 -12.60
CA ALA A 365 -13.17 -14.87 -12.55
C ALA A 365 -14.43 -15.43 -13.20
N ALA A 366 -14.26 -16.48 -14.01
CA ALA A 366 -15.34 -17.18 -14.69
C ALA A 366 -15.13 -18.70 -14.58
N LEU A 367 -16.22 -19.46 -14.65
CA LEU A 367 -16.15 -20.90 -14.84
C LEU A 367 -15.93 -21.20 -16.31
N ALA A 368 -15.08 -22.18 -16.62
CA ALA A 368 -14.97 -22.72 -17.97
C ALA A 368 -16.37 -23.18 -18.44
N LYS A 369 -16.77 -22.77 -19.65
CA LYS A 369 -18.15 -22.91 -20.11
C LYS A 369 -18.45 -24.37 -20.47
N ASN A 370 -19.41 -24.99 -19.78
CA ASN A 370 -20.04 -26.21 -20.27
C ASN A 370 -20.90 -25.86 -21.50
N ALA A 371 -20.45 -26.26 -22.70
CA ALA A 371 -21.33 -26.47 -23.83
C ALA A 371 -21.66 -27.97 -23.89
N ASP A 372 -22.95 -28.28 -23.84
CA ASP A 372 -23.51 -29.56 -23.42
C ASP A 372 -23.05 -30.83 -24.19
N THR A 373 -22.94 -31.93 -23.41
CA THR A 373 -22.92 -33.35 -23.81
C THR A 373 -21.68 -33.93 -24.50
N SER A 374 -20.50 -33.85 -23.88
CA SER A 374 -19.64 -35.02 -23.64
C SER A 374 -18.42 -34.68 -22.76
N SER A 375 -18.69 -34.62 -21.46
CA SER A 375 -17.74 -34.87 -20.36
C SER A 375 -16.37 -34.15 -20.40
N LEU A 376 -16.25 -33.06 -19.64
CA LEU A 376 -14.98 -32.65 -19.05
C LEU A 376 -14.57 -33.75 -18.02
N THR A 377 -13.89 -34.77 -18.50
CA THR A 377 -13.21 -35.76 -17.66
C THR A 377 -11.72 -35.63 -17.97
N VAL A 378 -10.92 -35.15 -17.01
CA VAL A 378 -9.58 -35.72 -16.92
C VAL A 378 -9.77 -37.07 -16.27
N VAL A 379 -9.66 -38.11 -17.11
CA VAL A 379 -9.59 -39.50 -16.67
C VAL A 379 -8.22 -39.70 -16.02
N GLY A 380 -8.10 -39.34 -14.75
CA GLY A 380 -7.26 -40.10 -13.84
C GLY A 380 -8.06 -41.35 -13.47
N SER A 381 -7.60 -42.52 -13.89
CA SER A 381 -8.34 -43.77 -13.76
C SER A 381 -8.84 -44.01 -12.32
N GLY A 382 -10.17 -44.05 -12.18
CA GLY A 382 -10.86 -44.81 -11.15
C GLY A 382 -11.03 -44.18 -9.77
N ALA A 383 -11.61 -42.97 -9.66
CA ALA A 383 -12.74 -42.69 -8.76
C ALA A 383 -13.14 -41.20 -8.70
N SER A 384 -14.41 -40.93 -9.06
CA SER A 384 -15.26 -39.80 -8.65
C SER A 384 -15.19 -38.43 -9.38
N LYS A 385 -16.40 -38.06 -9.84
CA LYS A 385 -17.07 -36.79 -10.17
C LYS A 385 -16.47 -35.48 -9.62
N ASP A 386 -16.67 -34.40 -10.41
CA ASP A 386 -16.60 -32.96 -10.09
C ASP A 386 -15.25 -32.23 -10.17
N ILE A 387 -14.81 -31.86 -11.38
CA ILE A 387 -13.81 -30.78 -11.56
C ILE A 387 -14.42 -29.64 -12.38
N LYS A 388 -14.62 -28.50 -11.74
CA LYS A 388 -14.95 -27.21 -12.35
C LYS A 388 -13.73 -26.30 -12.21
N SER A 389 -12.93 -26.13 -13.26
CA SER A 389 -11.81 -25.19 -13.24
C SER A 389 -12.31 -23.74 -13.33
N VAL A 390 -11.69 -22.85 -12.55
CA VAL A 390 -11.99 -21.41 -12.56
C VAL A 390 -10.92 -20.69 -13.36
N LEU A 391 -11.31 -19.98 -14.42
CA LEU A 391 -10.41 -19.09 -15.13
C LEU A 391 -10.41 -17.73 -14.44
N VAL A 392 -9.22 -17.22 -14.12
CA VAL A 392 -9.02 -15.89 -13.55
C VAL A 392 -8.23 -15.06 -14.56
N SER A 393 -8.76 -13.90 -14.92
CA SER A 393 -8.11 -12.93 -15.79
C SER A 393 -7.84 -11.63 -15.04
N VAL A 394 -6.85 -10.88 -15.53
CA VAL A 394 -6.38 -9.64 -14.92
C VAL A 394 -6.63 -8.47 -15.86
N SER A 395 -7.16 -7.38 -15.29
CA SER A 395 -7.10 -6.05 -15.87
C SER A 395 -6.00 -5.25 -15.18
N GLY A 396 -5.28 -4.42 -15.91
CA GLY A 396 -4.13 -3.65 -15.43
C GLY A 396 -2.95 -4.51 -15.00
N LYS A 397 -2.05 -3.92 -14.22
CA LYS A 397 -0.89 -4.63 -13.64
C LYS A 397 -1.18 -4.92 -12.17
N ILE A 398 -1.01 -6.16 -11.74
CA ILE A 398 -1.15 -6.57 -10.33
C ILE A 398 0.07 -7.39 -9.89
N TYR A 399 0.36 -7.38 -8.60
CA TYR A 399 1.56 -7.98 -8.02
C TYR A 399 1.22 -8.95 -6.89
N ASN A 400 2.14 -9.83 -6.53
CA ASN A 400 2.08 -10.72 -5.38
C ASN A 400 0.74 -11.49 -5.30
N ILE A 401 0.32 -12.07 -6.42
CA ILE A 401 -0.95 -12.78 -6.50
C ILE A 401 -0.77 -14.10 -5.77
N CYS A 402 -1.67 -14.39 -4.84
CA CYS A 402 -1.67 -15.63 -4.08
C CYS A 402 -3.06 -16.24 -4.07
N VAL A 403 -3.13 -17.55 -4.30
CA VAL A 403 -4.38 -18.31 -4.31
C VAL A 403 -4.32 -19.32 -3.17
N TYR A 404 -5.38 -19.39 -2.38
CA TYR A 404 -5.52 -20.32 -1.27
C TYR A 404 -6.83 -21.09 -1.37
N SER A 405 -6.82 -22.34 -0.90
CA SER A 405 -8.06 -22.95 -0.42
C SER A 405 -8.49 -22.27 0.87
N ALA A 406 -9.77 -21.98 0.98
CA ALA A 406 -10.34 -21.29 2.12
C ALA A 406 -11.51 -22.08 2.71
N ASN A 407 -11.70 -21.94 4.02
CA ASN A 407 -12.86 -22.47 4.72
C ASN A 407 -13.68 -21.30 5.26
N TYR A 408 -14.94 -21.21 4.84
CA TYR A 408 -15.83 -20.11 5.20
C TYR A 408 -16.83 -20.51 6.27
N TYR A 409 -16.79 -19.79 7.39
CA TYR A 409 -17.64 -20.00 8.55
C TYR A 409 -18.88 -19.09 8.46
N LYS A 410 -19.89 -19.56 7.73
CA LYS A 410 -21.14 -18.82 7.43
C LYS A 410 -21.81 -18.17 8.65
N SER A 411 -21.74 -18.81 9.83
CA SER A 411 -22.30 -18.29 11.09
C SER A 411 -21.63 -17.02 11.60
N SER A 412 -20.36 -16.80 11.23
CA SER A 412 -19.54 -15.68 11.72
C SER A 412 -19.10 -14.71 10.62
N GLY A 413 -19.34 -15.04 9.35
CA GLY A 413 -18.84 -14.29 8.20
C GLY A 413 -17.31 -14.32 8.05
N LYS A 414 -16.62 -15.17 8.80
CA LYS A 414 -15.15 -15.29 8.78
C LYS A 414 -14.69 -16.40 7.85
N TYR A 415 -13.45 -16.31 7.41
CA TYR A 415 -12.78 -17.37 6.67
C TYR A 415 -11.43 -17.70 7.30
N SER A 416 -10.96 -18.92 7.09
CA SER A 416 -9.57 -19.33 7.35
C SER A 416 -8.91 -19.76 6.05
N LEU A 417 -7.63 -19.40 5.88
CA LEU A 417 -6.81 -19.88 4.77
C LEU A 417 -6.22 -21.23 5.17
N GLU A 418 -6.41 -22.24 4.34
CA GLU A 418 -5.95 -23.60 4.64
C GLU A 418 -4.61 -23.89 3.95
N THR A 419 -4.60 -23.95 2.62
CA THR A 419 -3.40 -24.31 1.84
C THR A 419 -3.22 -23.31 0.72
N GLN A 420 -2.01 -22.75 0.58
CA GLN A 420 -1.67 -21.98 -0.61
C GLN A 420 -1.63 -22.96 -1.79
N LEU A 421 -2.30 -22.61 -2.89
CA LEU A 421 -2.38 -23.42 -4.10
C LEU A 421 -1.44 -22.89 -5.18
N TRP A 422 -1.27 -21.56 -5.21
CA TRP A 422 -0.54 -20.88 -6.27
C TRP A 422 -0.04 -19.50 -5.84
N TYR A 423 1.05 -19.06 -6.44
CA TYR A 423 1.60 -17.72 -6.32
C TYR A 423 2.15 -17.24 -7.66
N CYS A 424 2.02 -15.94 -7.95
CA CYS A 424 2.73 -15.26 -9.03
C CYS A 424 3.20 -13.88 -8.58
N SER A 425 4.44 -13.53 -8.94
CA SER A 425 5.06 -12.24 -8.62
C SER A 425 4.29 -11.06 -9.19
N ASP A 426 3.81 -11.17 -10.42
CA ASP A 426 3.07 -10.13 -11.13
C ASP A 426 2.36 -10.68 -12.36
N LEU A 427 1.24 -10.04 -12.73
CA LEU A 427 0.52 -10.27 -13.97
C LEU A 427 0.20 -8.91 -14.62
N ALA A 428 0.34 -8.87 -15.94
CA ALA A 428 0.04 -7.71 -16.76
C ALA A 428 -1.40 -7.75 -17.31
N GLU A 429 -1.79 -6.66 -17.97
CA GLU A 429 -3.10 -6.54 -18.61
C GLU A 429 -3.33 -7.71 -19.58
N GLY A 430 -4.50 -8.35 -19.48
CA GLY A 430 -4.85 -9.47 -20.36
C GLY A 430 -4.17 -10.79 -20.00
N ALA A 431 -3.42 -10.88 -18.91
CA ALA A 431 -2.96 -12.17 -18.42
C ALA A 431 -4.10 -12.97 -17.77
N ALA A 432 -4.05 -14.28 -17.89
CA ALA A 432 -5.01 -15.20 -17.27
C ALA A 432 -4.31 -16.44 -16.72
N PHE A 433 -4.96 -17.09 -15.74
CA PHE A 433 -4.53 -18.37 -15.18
C PHE A 433 -5.74 -19.19 -14.73
N ALA A 434 -5.61 -20.52 -14.72
CA ALA A 434 -6.67 -21.42 -14.26
C ALA A 434 -6.42 -21.91 -12.82
N ILE A 435 -7.49 -22.07 -12.05
CA ILE A 435 -7.49 -22.67 -10.72
C ILE A 435 -8.23 -24.01 -10.80
N ASN A 436 -7.48 -25.08 -10.66
CA ASN A 436 -7.98 -26.45 -10.71
C ASN A 436 -8.47 -26.91 -9.32
N LYS A 437 -9.47 -26.19 -8.78
CA LYS A 437 -10.10 -26.50 -7.49
C LYS A 437 -11.60 -26.33 -7.56
N GLU A 438 -12.34 -27.32 -7.08
CA GLU A 438 -13.80 -27.26 -7.01
C GLU A 438 -14.30 -26.07 -6.17
N LEU A 439 -15.19 -25.27 -6.75
CA LEU A 439 -15.92 -24.22 -6.04
C LEU A 439 -17.10 -24.81 -5.27
N LYS A 440 -17.18 -24.51 -3.98
CA LYS A 440 -18.34 -24.85 -3.13
C LYS A 440 -19.38 -23.73 -3.19
N THR A 441 -20.56 -24.03 -2.66
CA THR A 441 -21.65 -23.04 -2.47
C THR A 441 -21.36 -22.01 -1.39
N SER A 442 -20.40 -22.31 -0.51
CA SER A 442 -19.79 -21.32 0.37
C SER A 442 -18.40 -20.98 -0.17
N PRO A 443 -17.87 -19.77 0.09
CA PRO A 443 -16.52 -19.41 -0.32
C PRO A 443 -15.49 -20.48 0.00
N SER A 444 -14.79 -20.95 -1.02
CA SER A 444 -13.83 -22.06 -0.91
C SER A 444 -12.46 -21.76 -1.52
N ILE A 445 -12.34 -20.65 -2.26
CA ILE A 445 -11.08 -20.15 -2.79
C ILE A 445 -10.91 -18.71 -2.35
N PHE A 446 -9.70 -18.35 -1.95
CA PHE A 446 -9.30 -16.99 -1.67
C PHE A 446 -8.20 -16.59 -2.66
N ILE A 447 -8.31 -15.38 -3.21
CA ILE A 447 -7.29 -14.76 -4.05
C ILE A 447 -6.89 -13.44 -3.40
N GLY A 448 -5.61 -13.26 -3.10
CA GLY A 448 -5.04 -11.99 -2.66
C GLY A 448 -4.07 -11.46 -3.71
N PHE A 449 -4.02 -10.14 -3.89
CA PHE A 449 -3.07 -9.50 -4.82
C PHE A 449 -2.81 -8.05 -4.40
N THR A 450 -1.72 -7.47 -4.86
CA THR A 450 -1.32 -6.08 -4.58
C THR A 450 -1.47 -5.24 -5.84
N ARG A 451 -2.15 -4.10 -5.72
CA ARG A 451 -2.25 -3.11 -6.80
C ARG A 451 -0.95 -2.29 -6.89
N PRO A 452 -0.70 -1.62 -8.03
CA PRO A 452 0.45 -0.74 -8.19
C PRO A 452 0.59 0.37 -7.15
N ASP A 453 -0.52 0.82 -6.56
CA ASP A 453 -0.53 1.84 -5.51
C ASP A 453 -0.16 1.28 -4.11
N GLY A 454 0.18 -0.01 -4.02
CA GLY A 454 0.52 -0.71 -2.79
C GLY A 454 -0.69 -1.29 -2.04
N THR A 455 -1.91 -1.14 -2.55
CA THR A 455 -3.12 -1.66 -1.90
C THR A 455 -3.20 -3.17 -2.05
N TYR A 456 -3.29 -3.90 -0.94
CA TYR A 456 -3.56 -5.34 -0.94
C TYR A 456 -5.08 -5.60 -1.00
N GLU A 457 -5.50 -6.24 -2.09
CA GLU A 457 -6.87 -6.60 -2.42
C GLU A 457 -7.11 -8.09 -2.18
N ARG A 458 -8.37 -8.44 -1.87
CA ARG A 458 -8.77 -9.80 -1.53
C ARG A 458 -10.10 -10.16 -2.18
N ARG A 459 -10.21 -11.39 -2.68
CA ARG A 459 -11.43 -11.93 -3.29
C ARG A 459 -11.67 -13.34 -2.79
N LEU A 460 -12.92 -13.63 -2.46
CA LEU A 460 -13.42 -14.95 -2.11
C LEU A 460 -14.27 -15.46 -3.26
N LEU A 461 -13.99 -16.67 -3.75
CA LEU A 461 -14.75 -17.29 -4.82
C LEU A 461 -15.61 -18.43 -4.28
N SER A 462 -16.86 -18.47 -4.75
CA SER A 462 -17.81 -19.57 -4.57
C SER A 462 -18.57 -19.81 -5.88
N ALA A 463 -19.33 -20.90 -5.95
CA ALA A 463 -20.32 -21.12 -7.01
C ALA A 463 -21.72 -21.05 -6.42
N ASP A 464 -22.66 -20.35 -7.06
CA ASP A 464 -24.06 -20.36 -6.61
C ASP A 464 -24.76 -21.70 -6.94
N SER A 465 -26.02 -21.84 -6.55
CA SER A 465 -26.82 -23.04 -6.82
C SER A 465 -27.07 -23.30 -8.32
N SER A 466 -26.85 -22.31 -9.19
CA SER A 466 -26.93 -22.44 -10.64
C SER A 466 -25.59 -22.81 -11.28
N GLY A 467 -24.51 -22.82 -10.50
CA GLY A 467 -23.15 -23.07 -10.98
C GLY A 467 -22.50 -21.85 -11.62
N LYS A 468 -22.92 -20.61 -11.28
CA LYS A 468 -22.24 -19.37 -11.65
C LYS A 468 -21.19 -18.99 -10.59
N VAL A 469 -20.03 -18.49 -11.00
CA VAL A 469 -19.02 -17.96 -10.07
C VAL A 469 -19.58 -16.72 -9.38
N THR A 470 -19.43 -16.69 -8.07
CA THR A 470 -19.66 -15.51 -7.23
C THR A 470 -18.32 -15.07 -6.67
N ILE A 471 -18.02 -13.78 -6.81
CA ILE A 471 -16.85 -13.13 -6.22
C ILE A 471 -17.35 -12.28 -5.06
N LEU A 472 -16.78 -12.50 -3.88
CA LEU A 472 -17.11 -11.78 -2.66
C LEU A 472 -15.87 -11.06 -2.14
N ASP A 473 -16.05 -9.85 -1.61
CA ASP A 473 -15.01 -9.23 -0.79
C ASP A 473 -15.08 -9.84 0.62
N PRO A 474 -14.01 -10.48 1.12
CA PRO A 474 -13.95 -11.02 2.47
C PRO A 474 -14.19 -10.00 3.59
N ASP A 475 -14.02 -8.71 3.34
CA ASP A 475 -14.26 -7.65 4.34
C ASP A 475 -15.71 -7.15 4.38
N GLY A 476 -16.58 -7.64 3.48
CA GLY A 476 -18.03 -7.51 3.63
C GLY A 476 -18.65 -6.18 3.19
N GLY A 477 -18.07 -5.50 2.20
CA GLY A 477 -18.74 -4.41 1.50
C GLY A 477 -18.26 -4.24 0.07
N GLU A 478 -19.14 -3.73 -0.79
CA GLU A 478 -18.81 -3.40 -2.18
C GLU A 478 -18.03 -2.08 -2.17
N THR A 479 -16.97 -1.93 -2.95
CA THR A 479 -16.19 -0.67 -2.98
C THR A 479 -16.68 0.30 -4.05
N GLY A 480 -17.69 -0.09 -4.84
CA GLY A 480 -18.17 0.64 -6.01
C GLY A 480 -17.18 0.63 -7.17
N THR A 481 -17.68 0.91 -8.38
CA THR A 481 -16.87 0.96 -9.59
C THR A 481 -15.99 2.21 -9.57
N LEU A 482 -14.67 2.07 -9.42
CA LEU A 482 -13.72 3.19 -9.44
C LEU A 482 -13.50 3.71 -10.87
N ILE A 483 -13.77 5.00 -11.09
CA ILE A 483 -13.75 5.62 -12.43
C ILE A 483 -12.76 6.78 -12.58
N SER A 484 -12.03 7.18 -11.53
CA SER A 484 -11.13 8.37 -11.57
C SER A 484 -10.11 8.37 -12.69
N GLY A 485 -9.45 7.23 -12.93
CA GLY A 485 -8.46 7.08 -14.00
C GLY A 485 -9.08 6.84 -15.38
N LYS A 486 -10.39 6.67 -15.44
CA LYS A 486 -11.16 6.41 -16.67
C LYS A 486 -11.96 7.63 -17.12
N LEU A 487 -11.74 8.81 -16.53
CA LEU A 487 -12.42 10.02 -16.95
C LEU A 487 -11.88 10.53 -18.30
N PRO A 488 -12.75 10.92 -19.26
CA PRO A 488 -14.21 10.88 -19.14
C PRO A 488 -14.76 9.45 -19.22
N TYR A 489 -15.67 9.11 -18.29
CA TYR A 489 -16.21 7.76 -18.14
C TYR A 489 -17.68 7.73 -18.54
N SER A 490 -18.09 6.74 -19.33
CA SER A 490 -19.49 6.55 -19.73
C SER A 490 -20.15 5.41 -18.96
N ALA A 491 -21.31 5.68 -18.38
CA ALA A 491 -22.18 4.70 -17.74
C ALA A 491 -23.64 5.15 -17.81
N ASP A 492 -24.56 4.20 -17.68
CA ASP A 492 -25.97 4.48 -17.40
C ASP A 492 -26.09 4.79 -15.89
N ILE A 493 -26.26 6.07 -15.57
CA ILE A 493 -26.29 6.58 -14.18
C ILE A 493 -27.72 6.66 -13.69
N ASN A 494 -28.66 7.04 -14.55
CA ASN A 494 -30.06 7.30 -14.20
C ASN A 494 -31.00 6.09 -14.44
N GLY A 495 -30.48 4.99 -14.97
CA GLY A 495 -31.21 3.74 -15.22
C GLY A 495 -32.12 3.80 -16.45
N ASP A 496 -31.86 4.69 -17.41
CA ASP A 496 -32.68 4.87 -18.63
C ASP A 496 -32.16 4.13 -19.87
N GLU A 497 -31.15 3.26 -19.68
CA GLU A 497 -30.42 2.52 -20.73
C GLU A 497 -29.59 3.40 -21.68
N THR A 498 -29.50 4.71 -21.43
CA THR A 498 -28.59 5.61 -22.14
C THR A 498 -27.32 5.88 -21.34
N GLN A 499 -26.24 6.22 -22.03
CA GLN A 499 -24.93 6.40 -21.40
C GLN A 499 -24.68 7.89 -21.14
N GLU A 500 -24.57 8.28 -19.88
CA GLU A 500 -24.04 9.57 -19.48
C GLU A 500 -22.52 9.57 -19.43
N LYS A 501 -21.91 10.70 -19.78
CA LYS A 501 -20.46 10.89 -19.72
C LYS A 501 -20.08 11.75 -18.52
N ILE A 502 -19.34 11.15 -17.59
CA ILE A 502 -18.82 11.78 -16.38
C ILE A 502 -17.45 12.36 -16.67
N SER A 503 -17.20 13.59 -16.24
CA SER A 503 -15.87 14.22 -16.29
C SER A 503 -15.69 15.20 -15.13
N THR A 504 -14.48 15.76 -15.01
CA THR A 504 -14.18 16.77 -14.00
C THR A 504 -13.51 17.98 -14.61
N ALA A 505 -13.69 19.14 -13.98
CA ALA A 505 -12.97 20.36 -14.27
C ALA A 505 -12.56 21.07 -12.99
N THR A 506 -11.73 22.10 -13.13
CA THR A 506 -11.34 22.96 -12.02
C THR A 506 -11.91 24.36 -12.25
N ASN A 507 -12.60 24.92 -11.26
CA ASN A 507 -13.17 26.26 -11.34
C ASN A 507 -12.09 27.36 -11.10
N ALA A 508 -12.49 28.63 -11.20
CA ALA A 508 -11.58 29.77 -11.04
C ALA A 508 -10.90 29.86 -9.66
N GLU A 509 -11.50 29.28 -8.63
CA GLU A 509 -10.94 29.20 -7.27
C GLU A 509 -10.00 28.01 -7.10
N GLY A 510 -9.79 27.21 -8.15
CA GLY A 510 -9.00 25.99 -8.12
C GLY A 510 -9.70 24.85 -7.40
N LEU A 511 -11.03 24.80 -7.39
CA LEU A 511 -11.83 23.73 -6.77
C LEU A 511 -12.44 22.82 -7.84
N LEU A 512 -12.65 21.56 -7.51
CA LEU A 512 -13.23 20.57 -8.40
C LEU A 512 -14.70 20.86 -8.71
N THR A 513 -15.03 20.82 -10.00
CA THR A 513 -16.39 20.76 -10.53
C THR A 513 -16.62 19.39 -11.19
N LEU A 514 -17.62 18.65 -10.74
CA LEU A 514 -18.07 17.41 -11.38
C LEU A 514 -19.00 17.77 -12.55
N LYS A 515 -18.84 17.08 -13.68
CA LYS A 515 -19.69 17.26 -14.87
C LYS A 515 -20.29 15.92 -15.31
N VAL A 516 -21.57 15.96 -15.68
CA VAL A 516 -22.28 14.85 -16.31
C VAL A 516 -22.91 15.36 -17.60
N GLU A 517 -22.55 14.75 -18.72
CA GLU A 517 -23.10 15.05 -20.06
C GLU A 517 -24.13 13.97 -20.42
N SER A 518 -25.36 14.38 -20.74
CA SER A 518 -26.43 13.51 -21.22
C SER A 518 -26.97 14.08 -22.54
N GLY A 519 -26.75 13.35 -23.64
CA GLY A 519 -27.03 13.82 -24.99
C GLY A 519 -26.29 15.12 -25.34
N SER A 520 -27.04 16.20 -25.59
CA SER A 520 -26.49 17.53 -25.89
C SER A 520 -26.43 18.47 -24.66
N SER A 521 -26.83 18.00 -23.49
CA SER A 521 -26.90 18.78 -22.25
C SER A 521 -25.71 18.47 -21.35
N THR A 522 -25.18 19.50 -20.67
CA THR A 522 -24.11 19.37 -19.69
C THR A 522 -24.59 19.88 -18.34
N HIS A 523 -24.43 19.06 -17.30
CA HIS A 523 -24.83 19.35 -15.93
C HIS A 523 -23.59 19.41 -15.05
N GLU A 524 -23.42 20.48 -14.27
CA GLU A 524 -22.19 20.70 -13.49
C GLU A 524 -22.50 21.00 -12.02
N LYS A 525 -21.67 20.48 -11.12
CA LYS A 525 -21.76 20.76 -9.68
C LYS A 525 -20.38 21.02 -9.10
N ALA A 526 -20.20 22.19 -8.50
CA ALA A 526 -18.97 22.56 -7.81
C ALA A 526 -18.90 21.89 -6.43
N THR A 527 -17.68 21.55 -6.01
CA THR A 527 -17.36 21.00 -4.69
C THR A 527 -16.38 21.92 -3.95
N LYS A 528 -16.10 21.64 -2.69
CA LYS A 528 -15.02 22.30 -1.93
C LYS A 528 -13.68 21.55 -2.01
N LEU A 529 -13.54 20.60 -2.93
CA LEU A 529 -12.35 19.78 -3.07
C LEU A 529 -11.26 20.51 -3.87
N LYS A 530 -10.05 20.55 -3.32
CA LYS A 530 -8.82 21.00 -3.98
C LYS A 530 -8.14 19.89 -4.76
N THR A 531 -8.18 18.67 -4.24
CA THR A 531 -7.61 17.48 -4.86
C THR A 531 -8.61 16.35 -4.79
N VAL A 532 -8.71 15.57 -5.86
CA VAL A 532 -9.52 14.35 -5.91
C VAL A 532 -8.63 13.17 -5.59
N SER A 533 -9.11 12.31 -4.69
CA SER A 533 -8.48 11.02 -4.39
C SER A 533 -9.14 9.89 -5.16
N SER A 534 -10.47 9.89 -5.25
CA SER A 534 -11.21 8.87 -5.98
C SER A 534 -12.62 9.34 -6.36
N ILE A 535 -13.17 8.73 -7.41
CA ILE A 535 -14.51 8.93 -7.96
C ILE A 535 -15.05 7.53 -8.25
N ARG A 536 -16.18 7.17 -7.65
CA ARG A 536 -16.77 5.83 -7.76
C ARG A 536 -18.24 5.91 -8.14
N LEU A 537 -18.73 4.90 -8.85
CA LEU A 537 -20.15 4.66 -9.07
C LEU A 537 -20.63 3.50 -8.21
N TYR A 538 -21.76 3.70 -7.54
CA TYR A 538 -22.40 2.65 -6.77
C TYR A 538 -23.89 2.90 -6.66
N ASP A 539 -24.71 1.89 -6.95
CA ASP A 539 -26.15 1.90 -6.73
C ASP A 539 -26.43 1.52 -5.27
N ILE A 540 -26.60 2.52 -4.40
CA ILE A 540 -26.66 2.29 -2.97
C ILE A 540 -27.99 1.76 -2.49
N ASP A 541 -29.09 2.04 -3.18
CA ASP A 541 -30.45 1.63 -2.82
C ASP A 541 -31.01 0.50 -3.72
N ALA A 542 -30.18 -0.05 -4.60
CA ALA A 542 -30.50 -1.08 -5.58
C ALA A 542 -31.74 -0.73 -6.42
N ASP A 543 -31.91 0.55 -6.74
CA ASP A 543 -33.02 1.04 -7.56
C ASP A 543 -32.71 0.99 -9.07
N GLY A 544 -31.50 0.59 -9.44
CA GLY A 544 -30.99 0.56 -10.81
C GLY A 544 -30.29 1.85 -11.23
N LYS A 545 -30.20 2.86 -10.37
CA LYS A 545 -29.52 4.13 -10.60
C LYS A 545 -28.26 4.22 -9.74
N SER A 546 -27.16 4.69 -10.31
CA SER A 546 -25.89 4.80 -9.58
C SER A 546 -25.67 6.19 -9.00
N GLU A 547 -25.24 6.29 -7.75
CA GLU A 547 -24.65 7.52 -7.22
C GLU A 547 -23.18 7.67 -7.59
N ILE A 548 -22.74 8.92 -7.74
CA ILE A 548 -21.35 9.30 -7.97
C ILE A 548 -20.73 9.74 -6.64
N PHE A 549 -19.78 8.97 -6.11
CA PHE A 549 -19.06 9.29 -4.89
C PHE A 549 -17.71 9.91 -5.21
N VAL A 550 -17.42 11.09 -4.68
CA VAL A 550 -16.17 11.82 -4.92
C VAL A 550 -15.44 12.05 -3.61
N ASP A 551 -14.32 11.35 -3.42
CA ASP A 551 -13.40 11.56 -2.30
C ASP A 551 -12.34 12.57 -2.67
N GLY A 552 -11.98 13.44 -1.73
CA GLY A 552 -10.87 14.35 -1.92
C GLY A 552 -10.48 15.11 -0.67
N LYS A 553 -9.57 16.07 -0.84
CA LYS A 553 -9.17 17.00 0.23
C LYS A 553 -9.70 18.39 -0.03
N THR A 554 -10.21 19.03 1.01
CA THR A 554 -10.60 20.46 0.95
C THR A 554 -9.39 21.37 1.16
N SER A 555 -9.59 22.69 1.00
CA SER A 555 -8.55 23.71 1.21
C SER A 555 -7.93 23.69 2.62
N ASP A 556 -8.63 23.17 3.62
CA ASP A 556 -8.10 23.06 5.00
C ASP A 556 -7.34 21.74 5.26
N GLY A 557 -7.18 20.91 4.22
CA GLY A 557 -6.50 19.62 4.28
C GLY A 557 -7.36 18.45 4.78
N SER A 558 -8.63 18.70 5.15
CA SER A 558 -9.55 17.64 5.58
C SER A 558 -9.94 16.74 4.40
N THR A 559 -9.89 15.43 4.63
CA THR A 559 -10.45 14.43 3.71
C THR A 559 -11.97 14.37 3.84
N VAL A 560 -12.69 14.50 2.74
CA VAL A 560 -14.16 14.46 2.69
C VAL A 560 -14.65 13.68 1.46
N THR A 561 -15.86 13.14 1.57
CA THR A 561 -16.62 12.44 0.52
C THR A 561 -17.86 13.26 0.17
N TYR A 562 -18.06 13.53 -1.11
CA TYR A 562 -19.32 13.99 -1.70
C TYR A 562 -20.05 12.80 -2.33
N ALA A 563 -21.37 12.86 -2.38
CA ALA A 563 -22.19 11.94 -3.15
C ALA A 563 -23.12 12.74 -4.05
N PHE A 564 -23.29 12.33 -5.30
CA PHE A 564 -24.15 12.99 -6.28
C PHE A 564 -25.11 12.00 -6.92
N LYS A 565 -26.28 12.50 -7.30
CA LYS A 565 -27.29 11.80 -8.09
C LYS A 565 -27.48 12.50 -9.43
N PHE A 566 -27.85 11.72 -10.43
CA PHE A 566 -28.26 12.23 -11.72
C PHE A 566 -29.60 11.61 -12.13
N ASP A 567 -30.62 12.45 -12.25
CA ASP A 567 -31.96 12.08 -12.74
C ASP A 567 -32.48 13.20 -13.68
N GLY A 568 -31.70 13.49 -14.72
CA GLY A 568 -31.88 14.66 -15.60
C GLY A 568 -31.33 15.98 -15.03
N GLU A 569 -30.97 16.01 -13.75
CA GLU A 569 -30.19 17.08 -13.12
C GLU A 569 -29.14 16.50 -12.18
N LEU A 570 -27.93 17.08 -12.18
CA LEU A 570 -26.85 16.69 -11.26
C LEU A 570 -27.03 17.35 -9.90
N THR A 571 -27.46 16.58 -8.90
CA THR A 571 -27.75 17.05 -7.54
C THR A 571 -26.76 16.45 -6.53
N ALA A 572 -26.38 17.23 -5.52
CA ALA A 572 -25.55 16.74 -4.42
C ALA A 572 -26.44 16.14 -3.34
N CYS A 573 -26.13 14.92 -2.89
CA CYS A 573 -26.80 14.30 -1.76
C CYS A 573 -26.46 15.02 -0.46
N SER A 574 -27.38 15.00 0.50
CA SER A 574 -27.18 15.63 1.81
C SER A 574 -26.64 14.65 2.83
N PHE A 575 -25.71 15.08 3.68
CA PHE A 575 -25.18 14.38 4.84
C PHE A 575 -25.61 15.15 6.11
N GLY A 576 -26.85 14.93 6.55
CA GLY A 576 -27.48 15.79 7.56
C GLY A 576 -27.65 17.22 7.05
N ASP A 577 -27.01 18.20 7.69
CA ASP A 577 -27.04 19.62 7.31
C ASP A 577 -25.89 20.02 6.35
N SER A 578 -25.09 19.05 5.89
CA SER A 578 -23.92 19.26 5.03
C SER A 578 -24.12 18.62 3.64
N ASP A 579 -23.36 19.09 2.64
CA ASP A 579 -23.29 18.52 1.28
C ASP A 579 -22.19 17.46 1.13
N HIS A 580 -21.44 17.19 2.20
CA HIS A 580 -20.36 16.21 2.25
C HIS A 580 -20.23 15.62 3.65
N ALA A 581 -19.61 14.45 3.73
CA ALA A 581 -19.18 13.84 4.98
C ALA A 581 -17.66 13.78 5.08
N TYR A 582 -17.14 13.83 6.29
CA TYR A 582 -15.69 13.71 6.49
C TYR A 582 -15.23 12.25 6.47
N GLY A 583 -14.15 12.01 5.74
CA GLY A 583 -13.59 10.69 5.46
C GLY A 583 -13.48 10.44 3.96
N ALA A 584 -13.00 9.25 3.62
CA ALA A 584 -13.04 8.71 2.28
C ALA A 584 -13.86 7.41 2.30
N VAL A 585 -14.48 7.06 1.17
CA VAL A 585 -15.21 5.79 1.04
C VAL A 585 -14.31 4.63 1.44
N LYS A 586 -14.78 3.83 2.40
CA LYS A 586 -14.19 2.55 2.77
C LYS A 586 -14.87 1.43 2.01
N GLU A 587 -16.18 1.35 2.17
CA GLU A 587 -17.04 0.29 1.66
C GLU A 587 -18.49 0.79 1.59
N PHE A 588 -19.28 0.11 0.78
CA PHE A 588 -20.71 0.25 0.66
C PHE A 588 -21.40 -1.06 1.06
N THR A 589 -22.62 -0.96 1.58
CA THR A 589 -23.56 -2.06 1.59
C THR A 589 -24.91 -1.51 1.17
N HIS A 590 -25.88 -2.37 0.85
CA HIS A 590 -27.23 -1.92 0.52
C HIS A 590 -27.78 -0.94 1.57
N SER A 591 -28.17 0.25 1.13
CA SER A 591 -28.62 1.41 1.90
C SER A 591 -27.62 1.98 2.92
N LYS A 592 -26.33 1.60 2.89
CA LYS A 592 -25.30 2.13 3.81
C LYS A 592 -23.98 2.49 3.13
N LEU A 593 -23.42 3.60 3.58
CA LEU A 593 -22.10 4.10 3.22
C LEU A 593 -21.19 4.09 4.45
N TYR A 594 -20.02 3.48 4.35
CA TYR A 594 -19.00 3.50 5.39
C TYR A 594 -17.81 4.34 4.94
N LEU A 595 -17.44 5.31 5.76
CA LEU A 595 -16.30 6.20 5.53
C LEU A 595 -15.19 5.92 6.53
N LYS A 596 -13.95 5.88 6.05
CA LYS A 596 -12.73 5.79 6.85
C LYS A 596 -12.06 7.15 6.92
N ARG A 597 -11.56 7.53 8.09
CA ARG A 597 -10.88 8.83 8.27
C ARG A 597 -9.80 8.80 9.33
N SER A 598 -8.86 9.73 9.23
CA SER A 598 -7.93 10.02 10.33
C SER A 598 -8.54 11.02 11.31
N VAL A 599 -8.31 10.79 12.61
CA VAL A 599 -8.75 11.65 13.72
C VAL A 599 -7.63 11.79 14.74
N ASN A 600 -7.45 13.00 15.26
CA ASN A 600 -6.43 13.29 16.28
C ASN A 600 -7.08 13.87 17.53
N VAL A 601 -7.24 13.03 18.55
CA VAL A 601 -7.94 13.38 19.81
C VAL A 601 -7.05 13.13 21.02
N LEU A 602 -6.21 12.08 20.99
CA LEU A 602 -5.19 11.75 22.01
C LEU A 602 -3.96 11.05 21.41
N GLY A 603 -3.78 11.22 20.11
CA GLY A 603 -2.96 10.37 19.24
C GLY A 603 -3.63 10.29 17.86
N SER A 604 -2.91 9.75 16.87
CA SER A 604 -3.45 9.57 15.52
C SER A 604 -4.18 8.25 15.42
N TYR A 605 -5.49 8.28 15.20
CA TYR A 605 -6.31 7.09 15.02
C TYR A 605 -7.05 7.13 13.70
N THR A 606 -7.40 5.95 13.19
CA THR A 606 -8.38 5.83 12.13
C THR A 606 -9.75 5.61 12.74
N ALA A 607 -10.73 6.43 12.38
CA ALA A 607 -12.13 6.23 12.71
C ALA A 607 -12.94 5.76 11.49
N GLU A 608 -13.88 4.85 11.74
CA GLU A 608 -14.90 4.43 10.77
C GLU A 608 -16.26 5.04 11.16
N VAL A 609 -16.97 5.59 10.17
CA VAL A 609 -18.29 6.20 10.35
C VAL A 609 -19.23 5.65 9.29
N SER A 610 -20.43 5.21 9.68
CA SER A 610 -21.45 4.76 8.74
C SER A 610 -22.62 5.74 8.61
N TYR A 611 -23.23 5.74 7.44
CA TYR A 611 -24.41 6.51 7.09
C TYR A 611 -25.44 5.58 6.46
N THR A 612 -26.69 5.69 6.88
CA THR A 612 -27.84 5.10 6.18
C THR A 612 -28.38 6.09 5.17
N TYR A 613 -28.53 5.61 3.96
CA TYR A 613 -29.05 6.37 2.85
C TYR A 613 -30.58 6.19 2.73
N THR A 614 -31.29 7.27 2.47
CA THR A 614 -32.74 7.27 2.16
C THR A 614 -33.04 8.48 1.29
N ASP A 615 -33.47 8.27 0.05
CA ASP A 615 -33.98 9.31 -0.86
C ASP A 615 -33.07 10.56 -0.97
N GLY A 616 -31.82 10.37 -1.41
CA GLY A 616 -30.85 11.46 -1.56
C GLY A 616 -30.29 12.04 -0.26
N LYS A 617 -30.62 11.44 0.89
CA LYS A 617 -30.14 11.84 2.22
C LYS A 617 -29.39 10.72 2.92
N TYR A 618 -28.16 11.02 3.33
CA TYR A 618 -27.32 10.21 4.19
C TYR A 618 -27.50 10.65 5.64
N THR A 619 -28.19 9.83 6.43
CA THR A 619 -28.35 10.00 7.86
C THR A 619 -27.29 9.19 8.58
N ARG A 620 -26.55 9.83 9.48
CA ARG A 620 -25.47 9.14 10.19
C ARG A 620 -26.00 8.12 11.20
N ASP A 621 -25.40 6.94 11.22
CA ASP A 621 -25.70 5.92 12.23
C ASP A 621 -25.09 6.28 13.60
N SER A 622 -25.83 6.00 14.67
CA SER A 622 -25.43 6.25 16.06
C SER A 622 -24.56 5.14 16.68
N SER A 623 -24.23 4.08 15.94
CA SER A 623 -23.47 2.94 16.48
C SER A 623 -21.95 3.17 16.45
N VAL A 624 -21.34 2.89 17.61
CA VAL A 624 -19.94 2.95 18.02
C VAL A 624 -18.90 3.19 16.92
N LEU A 625 -18.26 4.36 17.00
CA LEU A 625 -17.04 4.68 16.27
C LEU A 625 -15.95 3.63 16.54
N LYS A 626 -15.54 2.90 15.51
CA LYS A 626 -14.40 1.97 15.59
C LYS A 626 -13.10 2.73 15.39
N LEU A 627 -12.19 2.63 16.35
CA LEU A 627 -10.79 3.05 16.19
C LEU A 627 -9.93 1.85 15.78
N SER A 628 -8.90 2.09 14.98
CA SER A 628 -7.93 1.09 14.52
C SER A 628 -7.41 0.21 15.67
N GLY A 629 -7.86 -1.04 15.75
CA GLY A 629 -7.34 -2.09 16.64
C GLY A 629 -7.70 -1.97 18.13
N THR A 630 -8.41 -0.93 18.57
CA THR A 630 -8.69 -0.72 20.00
C THR A 630 -10.11 -0.20 20.24
N SER A 631 -10.85 -0.82 21.18
CA SER A 631 -12.16 -0.31 21.63
C SER A 631 -12.06 0.80 22.70
N TYR A 632 -10.86 1.02 23.25
CA TYR A 632 -10.61 1.96 24.34
C TYR A 632 -9.28 2.70 24.15
N VAL A 633 -9.22 3.95 24.60
CA VAL A 633 -7.99 4.75 24.68
C VAL A 633 -7.75 5.18 26.12
N THR A 634 -6.61 4.81 26.69
CA THR A 634 -6.26 5.18 28.07
C THR A 634 -5.65 6.57 28.12
N THR A 635 -6.17 7.43 28.99
CA THR A 635 -5.65 8.78 29.20
C THR A 635 -4.29 8.70 29.91
N LYS A 636 -3.21 9.17 29.28
CA LYS A 636 -1.86 9.21 29.91
C LYS A 636 -1.60 10.51 30.70
N LYS A 637 -2.48 11.49 30.56
CA LYS A 637 -2.46 12.80 31.23
C LYS A 637 -3.89 13.29 31.41
N ASP A 638 -4.06 14.31 32.24
CA ASP A 638 -5.34 14.99 32.43
C ASP A 638 -5.84 15.61 31.12
N ILE A 639 -7.13 15.50 30.85
CA ILE A 639 -7.77 15.94 29.61
C ILE A 639 -8.84 16.97 29.95
N THR A 640 -8.71 18.17 29.40
CA THR A 640 -9.80 19.14 29.39
C THR A 640 -10.86 18.72 28.36
N LEU A 641 -12.07 18.49 28.85
CA LEU A 641 -13.25 18.17 28.07
C LEU A 641 -13.79 19.43 27.39
N SER A 642 -14.66 19.25 26.38
CA SER A 642 -15.24 20.37 25.63
C SER A 642 -16.13 21.28 26.48
N ASP A 643 -16.64 20.79 27.62
CA ASP A 643 -17.41 21.57 28.59
C ASP A 643 -16.53 22.27 29.64
N GLY A 644 -15.21 22.19 29.50
CA GLY A 644 -14.23 22.82 30.38
C GLY A 644 -13.87 22.01 31.63
N LYS A 645 -14.51 20.85 31.87
CA LYS A 645 -14.13 19.98 32.98
C LYS A 645 -12.85 19.21 32.68
N THR A 646 -12.14 18.79 33.73
CA THR A 646 -10.93 17.97 33.60
C THR A 646 -11.26 16.50 33.88
N LEU A 647 -10.89 15.61 32.96
CA LEU A 647 -10.86 14.18 33.17
C LEU A 647 -9.44 13.77 33.54
N PRO A 648 -9.18 13.20 34.72
CA PRO A 648 -7.84 12.80 35.14
C PRO A 648 -7.16 11.77 34.22
N SER A 649 -5.85 11.65 34.32
CA SER A 649 -5.09 10.53 33.75
C SER A 649 -5.54 9.16 34.34
N GLY A 650 -5.40 8.09 33.56
CA GLY A 650 -5.69 6.71 33.96
C GLY A 650 -7.05 6.14 33.54
N TYR A 651 -7.95 6.95 32.97
CA TYR A 651 -9.27 6.48 32.52
C TYR A 651 -9.21 5.79 31.16
N LYS A 652 -9.97 4.70 30.98
CA LYS A 652 -10.17 4.06 29.67
C LYS A 652 -11.36 4.69 28.97
N LEU A 653 -11.11 5.39 27.86
CA LEU A 653 -12.14 6.05 27.06
C LEU A 653 -12.65 5.14 25.96
N LYS A 654 -13.93 4.80 25.99
CA LYS A 654 -14.65 4.23 24.85
C LYS A 654 -15.26 5.37 24.05
N PHE A 655 -14.72 5.65 22.88
CA PHE A 655 -15.31 6.66 22.00
C PHE A 655 -16.65 6.18 21.43
N THR A 656 -17.64 7.06 21.46
CA THR A 656 -19.02 6.72 21.12
C THR A 656 -19.48 7.41 19.85
N GLU A 657 -19.04 8.65 19.61
CA GLU A 657 -19.50 9.48 18.50
C GLU A 657 -18.45 10.56 18.14
N THR A 658 -18.49 11.14 16.94
CA THR A 658 -17.71 12.34 16.61
C THR A 658 -18.35 13.16 15.51
N ASP A 659 -18.60 14.46 15.62
CA ASP A 659 -19.07 15.26 14.47
C ASP A 659 -18.08 15.32 13.28
N GLY A 660 -16.89 14.75 13.47
CA GLY A 660 -15.89 14.63 12.45
C GLY A 660 -15.13 15.92 12.12
N SER A 661 -15.37 17.01 12.83
CA SER A 661 -14.70 18.28 12.54
C SER A 661 -14.22 18.99 13.78
N SER A 662 -14.91 18.78 14.90
CA SER A 662 -14.77 19.60 16.09
C SER A 662 -14.61 18.75 17.35
N TYR A 663 -15.37 17.67 17.54
CA TYR A 663 -15.36 16.91 18.80
C TYR A 663 -15.55 15.39 18.63
N MET A 664 -15.07 14.63 19.62
CA MET A 664 -15.30 13.20 19.80
C MET A 664 -15.90 12.93 21.18
N SER A 665 -17.09 12.33 21.22
CA SER A 665 -17.78 11.87 22.42
C SER A 665 -17.18 10.55 22.93
N PHE A 666 -17.16 10.36 24.24
CA PHE A 666 -16.69 9.12 24.89
C PHE A 666 -17.53 8.75 26.11
N THR A 667 -17.38 7.50 26.53
CA THR A 667 -17.81 6.97 27.84
C THR A 667 -16.60 6.30 28.50
N THR A 668 -16.35 6.54 29.79
CA THR A 668 -15.31 5.84 30.54
C THR A 668 -15.77 4.46 31.01
N ASP A 669 -14.82 3.61 31.42
CA ASP A 669 -15.08 2.36 32.16
C ASP A 669 -15.86 2.58 33.47
N GLY A 670 -15.74 3.76 34.09
CA GLY A 670 -16.56 4.20 35.23
C GLY A 670 -17.92 4.82 34.85
N GLY A 671 -18.34 4.78 33.59
CA GLY A 671 -19.64 5.27 33.12
C GLY A 671 -19.76 6.79 32.91
N ILE A 672 -18.65 7.53 33.00
CA ILE A 672 -18.64 8.99 32.78
C ILE A 672 -18.70 9.26 31.27
N THR A 673 -19.63 10.10 30.83
CA THR A 673 -19.71 10.56 29.44
C THR A 673 -19.14 11.96 29.26
N GLY A 674 -18.50 12.22 28.12
CA GLY A 674 -17.91 13.52 27.82
C GLY A 674 -17.57 13.70 26.35
N LYS A 675 -17.03 14.86 25.99
CA LYS A 675 -16.58 15.21 24.63
C LYS A 675 -15.16 15.78 24.67
N ILE A 676 -14.30 15.40 23.73
CA ILE A 676 -12.93 15.90 23.57
C ILE A 676 -12.81 16.57 22.21
N LYS A 677 -12.12 17.71 22.12
CA LYS A 677 -11.94 18.46 20.87
C LYS A 677 -10.96 17.73 19.94
N ILE A 678 -11.33 17.60 18.65
CA ILE A 678 -10.40 17.13 17.60
C ILE A 678 -9.41 18.26 17.32
N LYS A 679 -8.10 17.98 17.44
CA LYS A 679 -7.05 18.98 17.16
C LYS A 679 -6.70 18.95 15.66
N LYS A 680 -6.93 20.06 14.94
CA LYS A 680 -6.44 20.27 13.57
C LYS A 680 -4.94 20.62 13.60
N GLY A 681 -4.17 20.11 12.63
CA GLY A 681 -2.71 20.25 12.54
C GLY A 681 -2.22 21.67 12.82
N GLU A 682 -1.12 21.78 13.56
CA GLU A 682 -0.66 23.01 14.18
C GLU A 682 0.64 23.45 13.51
N SER A 683 0.57 24.49 12.68
CA SER A 683 1.76 25.20 12.19
C SER A 683 1.46 26.68 12.08
N SER A 684 2.49 27.52 11.89
CA SER A 684 2.31 28.97 11.95
C SER A 684 1.36 29.47 10.85
N GLU A 685 0.32 30.22 11.22
CA GLU A 685 -0.70 30.74 10.29
C GLU A 685 -0.94 32.24 10.46
N TYR A 686 -1.31 32.88 9.36
CA TYR A 686 -1.90 34.22 9.35
C TYR A 686 -3.12 34.21 8.42
N LYS A 687 -4.29 34.63 8.93
CA LYS A 687 -5.58 34.61 8.20
C LYS A 687 -5.89 33.26 7.56
N GLY A 688 -5.65 32.18 8.31
CA GLY A 688 -5.88 30.80 7.86
C GLY A 688 -4.88 30.28 6.81
N LYS A 689 -3.89 31.09 6.41
CA LYS A 689 -2.86 30.70 5.44
C LYS A 689 -1.53 30.42 6.14
N LYS A 690 -0.89 29.30 5.78
CA LYS A 690 0.38 28.85 6.37
C LYS A 690 1.50 29.86 6.08
N CYS A 691 2.29 30.19 7.10
CA CYS A 691 3.48 31.02 6.96
C CYS A 691 4.47 30.36 5.99
N GLY A 692 5.06 31.17 5.10
CA GLY A 692 5.89 30.69 3.99
C GLY A 692 5.15 30.55 2.66
N THR A 693 3.83 30.75 2.59
CA THR A 693 3.06 30.63 1.34
C THR A 693 2.56 31.98 0.79
N PHE A 694 2.97 33.10 1.39
CA PHE A 694 2.51 34.45 1.02
C PHE A 694 3.30 35.06 -0.14
N GLY A 695 4.62 34.88 -0.14
CA GLY A 695 5.50 35.40 -1.18
C GLY A 695 5.69 34.42 -2.33
N LYS A 696 6.28 34.91 -3.42
CA LYS A 696 6.69 34.09 -4.59
C LYS A 696 7.68 33.00 -4.18
N LEU A 697 8.58 33.34 -3.25
CA LEU A 697 9.60 32.48 -2.67
C LEU A 697 9.54 32.55 -1.14
N ALA A 698 9.80 31.44 -0.47
CA ALA A 698 10.00 31.41 0.97
C ALA A 698 11.07 30.39 1.36
N ALA A 699 11.84 30.68 2.39
CA ALA A 699 12.87 29.78 2.90
C ALA A 699 12.47 29.22 4.27
N LEU A 700 12.60 27.91 4.42
CA LEU A 700 12.49 27.19 5.69
C LEU A 700 13.86 26.66 6.10
N SER A 701 14.06 26.52 7.41
CA SER A 701 15.28 25.96 7.97
C SER A 701 14.94 24.75 8.84
N PHE A 702 15.80 23.74 8.75
CA PHE A 702 15.72 22.48 9.48
C PHE A 702 17.02 22.22 10.26
N ASN A 703 17.65 23.28 10.75
CA ASN A 703 18.80 23.17 11.66
C ASN A 703 18.41 22.44 12.96
N GLY A 704 19.38 21.87 13.69
CA GLY A 704 19.21 21.09 14.92
C GLY A 704 18.26 21.70 15.96
N ASN A 705 18.24 23.03 16.06
CA ASN A 705 17.43 23.74 17.05
C ASN A 705 16.01 24.10 16.59
N LYS A 706 15.64 23.78 15.34
CA LYS A 706 14.32 24.09 14.74
C LYS A 706 13.24 23.16 15.29
N ILE A 707 11.96 23.50 15.08
CA ILE A 707 10.81 22.67 15.52
C ILE A 707 10.97 21.24 15.00
N ILE A 708 11.38 21.10 13.75
CA ILE A 708 11.84 19.86 13.14
C ILE A 708 13.24 20.08 12.57
N THR A 709 14.06 19.03 12.57
CA THR A 709 15.44 19.11 12.11
C THR A 709 15.75 18.05 11.06
N THR A 710 16.74 18.34 10.22
CA THR A 710 17.38 17.40 9.30
C THR A 710 18.84 17.16 9.70
N SER A 711 19.18 17.47 10.96
CA SER A 711 20.52 17.91 11.41
C SER A 711 20.85 19.31 10.87
N GLY A 712 21.17 19.40 9.57
CA GLY A 712 21.41 20.66 8.87
C GLY A 712 20.71 20.65 7.52
N GLY A 713 19.92 21.68 7.24
CA GLY A 713 19.18 21.76 5.99
C GLY A 713 18.19 22.91 5.93
N GLY A 714 17.60 23.07 4.76
CA GLY A 714 16.56 24.05 4.50
C GLY A 714 15.73 23.66 3.28
N MET A 715 14.61 24.37 3.09
CA MET A 715 13.72 24.20 1.94
C MET A 715 13.49 25.56 1.32
N LEU A 716 13.55 25.64 0.00
CA LEU A 716 13.00 26.77 -0.75
C LEU A 716 11.61 26.37 -1.24
N LEU A 717 10.61 27.15 -0.87
CA LEU A 717 9.25 27.05 -1.37
C LEU A 717 9.08 28.06 -2.50
N CYS A 718 8.53 27.62 -3.61
CA CYS A 718 8.22 28.45 -4.77
C CYS A 718 6.73 28.33 -5.09
N THR A 719 6.10 29.41 -5.52
CA THR A 719 4.73 29.37 -6.05
C THR A 719 4.69 28.89 -7.50
N ASP A 720 5.76 29.14 -8.27
CA ASP A 720 5.84 28.86 -9.69
C ASP A 720 6.86 27.76 -9.98
N GLU A 721 6.51 26.85 -10.89
CA GLU A 721 7.36 25.71 -11.27
C GLU A 721 8.66 26.17 -11.96
N ALA A 722 8.61 27.25 -12.73
CA ALA A 722 9.79 27.81 -13.40
C ALA A 722 10.85 28.27 -12.39
N ASP A 723 10.43 28.96 -11.33
CA ASP A 723 11.32 29.36 -10.23
C ASP A 723 11.89 28.14 -9.49
N ALA A 724 11.07 27.11 -9.27
CA ALA A 724 11.52 25.87 -8.62
C ALA A 724 12.59 25.13 -9.47
N LYS A 725 12.37 25.01 -10.78
CA LYS A 725 13.34 24.41 -11.72
C LYS A 725 14.63 25.21 -11.79
N HIS A 726 14.54 26.53 -11.85
CA HIS A 726 15.74 27.39 -11.88
C HIS A 726 16.51 27.32 -10.57
N ALA A 727 15.83 27.35 -9.42
CA ALA A 727 16.47 27.18 -8.11
C ALA A 727 17.15 25.81 -7.97
N LEU A 728 16.50 24.73 -8.45
CA LEU A 728 17.10 23.39 -8.45
C LEU A 728 18.34 23.34 -9.35
N LYS A 729 18.26 23.89 -10.57
CA LYS A 729 19.40 24.04 -11.48
C LYS A 729 20.56 24.72 -10.76
N LEU A 730 20.34 25.88 -10.15
CA LEU A 730 21.36 26.59 -9.39
C LEU A 730 21.89 25.77 -8.21
N ALA A 731 21.05 25.05 -7.48
CA ALA A 731 21.46 24.22 -6.34
C ALA A 731 22.24 22.94 -6.72
N THR A 732 22.20 22.54 -8.00
CA THR A 732 22.93 21.40 -8.57
C THR A 732 23.97 21.85 -9.59
N GLN A 733 24.71 22.91 -9.27
CA GLN A 733 25.84 23.43 -10.06
C GLN A 733 25.47 23.94 -11.46
N ALA A 734 24.20 24.29 -11.69
CA ALA A 734 23.71 24.84 -12.95
C ALA A 734 24.07 24.03 -14.20
N ARG A 735 24.02 22.70 -14.10
CA ARG A 735 24.33 21.78 -15.21
C ARG A 735 23.20 21.72 -16.23
N GLU A 736 23.54 21.82 -17.51
CA GLU A 736 22.62 21.65 -18.65
C GLU A 736 22.39 20.16 -19.00
N PRO A 737 21.26 19.81 -19.65
CA PRO A 737 20.91 18.42 -19.99
C PRO A 737 21.68 17.86 -21.20
N PHE A 738 23.01 17.91 -21.14
CA PHE A 738 23.92 17.30 -22.12
C PHE A 738 24.62 16.05 -21.55
N PRO A 739 25.14 15.15 -22.41
CA PRO A 739 25.90 13.97 -21.98
C PRO A 739 27.17 14.30 -21.17
N TRP A 740 27.77 15.48 -21.40
CA TRP A 740 28.92 15.99 -20.65
C TRP A 740 28.52 17.04 -19.60
N TYR A 741 29.50 17.56 -18.86
CA TYR A 741 29.29 18.65 -17.90
C TYR A 741 29.28 20.00 -18.63
N GLU A 742 28.09 20.42 -19.07
CA GLU A 742 27.84 21.69 -19.74
C GLU A 742 27.19 22.69 -18.77
N HIS A 743 27.59 23.96 -18.83
CA HIS A 743 27.15 25.00 -17.88
C HIS A 743 27.01 26.37 -18.56
N GLU A 744 25.81 26.96 -18.55
CA GLU A 744 25.55 28.32 -19.07
C GLU A 744 25.48 29.41 -17.98
N GLU A 745 25.32 29.00 -16.71
CA GLU A 745 25.16 29.89 -15.56
C GLU A 745 26.05 29.43 -14.39
N ILE A 746 26.36 30.34 -13.45
CA ILE A 746 27.06 29.97 -12.21
C ILE A 746 26.06 29.39 -11.20
N GLY A 747 26.26 28.12 -10.83
CA GLY A 747 25.51 27.44 -9.78
C GLY A 747 26.28 27.26 -8.47
N TYR A 748 25.71 26.43 -7.59
CA TYR A 748 26.18 26.10 -6.25
C TYR A 748 25.95 24.61 -5.97
N ASN A 749 26.62 24.07 -4.96
CA ASN A 749 26.28 22.77 -4.39
C ASN A 749 25.45 22.95 -3.12
N TYR A 750 24.16 23.22 -3.28
CA TYR A 750 23.21 23.40 -2.17
C TYR A 750 22.20 22.26 -2.05
N ARG A 751 22.37 21.19 -2.82
CA ARG A 751 21.49 20.02 -2.76
C ARG A 751 21.54 19.40 -1.37
N MET A 752 20.35 19.17 -0.79
CA MET A 752 20.20 18.40 0.43
C MET A 752 20.64 16.94 0.19
N SER A 753 21.39 16.36 1.13
CA SER A 753 21.74 14.93 1.07
C SER A 753 20.52 14.07 1.36
N ASN A 754 20.43 12.89 0.73
CA ASN A 754 19.37 11.91 1.00
C ASN A 754 19.29 11.53 2.49
N ILE A 755 20.42 11.49 3.20
CA ILE A 755 20.47 11.22 4.65
C ILE A 755 19.69 12.29 5.42
N THR A 756 20.03 13.56 5.20
CA THR A 756 19.35 14.69 5.86
C THR A 756 17.88 14.80 5.45
N ALA A 757 17.54 14.46 4.20
CA ALA A 757 16.16 14.41 3.73
C ALA A 757 15.36 13.28 4.40
N GLY A 758 15.96 12.10 4.61
CA GLY A 758 15.37 10.98 5.34
C GLY A 758 15.01 11.35 6.78
N ILE A 759 15.94 12.00 7.50
CA ILE A 759 15.68 12.55 8.84
C ILE A 759 14.48 13.52 8.78
N GLY A 760 14.47 14.43 7.81
CA GLY A 760 13.39 15.38 7.61
C GLY A 760 12.02 14.73 7.41
N ARG A 761 11.94 13.69 6.56
CA ARG A 761 10.70 12.93 6.33
C ARG A 761 10.16 12.31 7.61
N GLY A 762 11.01 11.72 8.44
CA GLY A 762 10.60 11.20 9.75
C GLY A 762 10.08 12.31 10.67
N GLN A 763 10.77 13.46 10.70
CA GLN A 763 10.42 14.58 11.57
C GLN A 763 9.12 15.27 11.16
N MET A 764 8.79 15.29 9.86
CA MET A 764 7.51 15.81 9.36
C MET A 764 6.30 15.08 9.92
N ARG A 765 6.42 13.78 10.26
CA ARG A 765 5.32 12.98 10.83
C ARG A 765 4.89 13.46 12.23
N VAL A 766 5.77 14.14 12.96
CA VAL A 766 5.55 14.60 14.34
C VAL A 766 5.52 16.14 14.46
N LEU A 767 5.49 16.86 13.34
CA LEU A 767 5.52 18.32 13.33
C LEU A 767 4.36 18.92 14.14
N ASP A 768 3.13 18.46 13.92
CA ASP A 768 1.94 18.97 14.61
C ASP A 768 2.01 18.76 16.12
N GLU A 769 2.51 17.59 16.55
CA GLU A 769 2.71 17.28 17.97
C GLU A 769 3.73 18.24 18.61
N ARG A 770 4.82 18.52 17.90
CA ARG A 770 5.87 19.41 18.41
C ARG A 770 5.39 20.85 18.51
N VAL A 771 4.68 21.35 17.50
CA VAL A 771 4.10 22.70 17.56
C VAL A 771 3.10 22.80 18.71
N ARG A 772 2.28 21.77 18.92
CA ARG A 772 1.36 21.72 20.05
C ARG A 772 2.08 21.79 21.39
N ARG A 773 3.12 20.98 21.60
CA ARG A 773 3.89 21.01 22.85
C ARG A 773 4.58 22.36 23.06
N LYS A 774 5.09 22.98 22.00
CA LYS A 774 5.64 24.36 22.05
C LYS A 774 4.60 25.38 22.52
N CYS A 775 3.37 25.29 22.01
CA CYS A 775 2.26 26.15 22.45
C CYS A 775 1.85 25.88 23.90
N GLU A 776 1.81 24.61 24.33
CA GLU A 776 1.53 24.23 25.73
C GLU A 776 2.57 24.81 26.70
N ILE A 777 3.87 24.69 26.37
CA ILE A 777 4.97 25.28 27.15
C ILE A 777 4.84 26.81 27.21
N PHE A 778 4.56 27.46 26.08
CA PHE A 778 4.38 28.91 26.04
C PHE A 778 3.24 29.38 26.94
N ALA A 779 2.09 28.70 26.87
CA ALA A 779 0.92 29.02 27.68
C ALA A 779 1.18 28.82 29.19
N ALA A 780 1.97 27.80 29.56
CA ALA A 780 2.37 27.60 30.94
C ALA A 780 3.21 28.77 31.47
N TYR A 781 4.21 29.23 30.70
CA TYR A 781 4.96 30.44 31.05
C TYR A 781 4.07 31.68 31.14
N GLU A 782 3.19 31.89 30.15
CA GLU A 782 2.27 33.03 30.12
C GLU A 782 1.35 33.08 31.35
N ASN A 783 0.81 31.93 31.76
CA ASN A 783 0.00 31.83 32.97
C ASN A 783 0.84 32.03 34.24
N ALA A 784 2.01 31.40 34.33
CA ALA A 784 2.84 31.44 35.53
C ALA A 784 3.46 32.80 35.81
N PHE A 785 3.69 33.59 34.75
CA PHE A 785 4.28 34.93 34.86
C PHE A 785 3.24 36.06 34.78
N ALA A 786 1.94 35.73 34.73
CA ALA A 786 0.88 36.72 34.72
C ALA A 786 0.97 37.64 35.95
N GLY A 787 1.15 38.95 35.72
CA GLY A 787 1.25 39.96 36.77
C GLY A 787 2.64 40.12 37.40
N LEU A 788 3.67 39.43 36.88
CA LEU A 788 5.07 39.64 37.25
C LEU A 788 5.73 40.70 36.35
N PRO A 789 6.91 41.25 36.70
CA PRO A 789 7.60 42.28 35.91
C PRO A 789 8.28 41.73 34.64
N LEU A 790 7.53 40.92 33.88
CA LEU A 790 7.87 40.46 32.54
C LEU A 790 6.60 40.22 31.72
N GLU A 791 6.73 40.27 30.40
CA GLU A 791 5.65 40.00 29.46
C GLU A 791 6.05 38.93 28.44
N MET A 792 5.18 37.93 28.24
CA MET A 792 5.37 36.93 27.20
C MET A 792 5.03 37.49 25.81
N SER A 793 5.71 37.01 24.77
CA SER A 793 5.54 37.55 23.40
C SER A 793 4.07 37.47 22.90
N PRO A 794 3.46 38.58 22.46
CA PRO A 794 2.05 38.58 22.09
C PRO A 794 1.78 37.81 20.80
N ALA A 795 0.54 37.38 20.59
CA ALA A 795 0.04 36.99 19.27
C ALA A 795 -0.74 38.16 18.65
N LEU A 796 -0.60 38.37 17.34
CA LEU A 796 -1.40 39.35 16.63
C LEU A 796 -2.80 38.77 16.31
N PRO A 797 -3.83 39.62 16.10
CA PRO A 797 -5.10 39.17 15.55
C PRO A 797 -4.91 38.36 14.25
N ASP A 798 -5.75 37.35 14.06
CA ASP A 798 -5.72 36.41 12.93
C ASP A 798 -4.39 35.63 12.77
N THR A 799 -3.53 35.60 13.78
CA THR A 799 -2.31 34.77 13.76
C THR A 799 -2.41 33.57 14.68
N ARG A 800 -1.74 32.49 14.26
CA ARG A 800 -1.47 31.33 15.10
C ARG A 800 0.04 31.09 15.07
N PRO A 801 0.82 31.63 16.01
CA PRO A 801 2.25 31.39 16.05
C PRO A 801 2.55 29.96 16.50
N SER A 802 3.53 29.30 15.88
CA SER A 802 3.98 27.95 16.29
C SER A 802 4.82 27.93 17.56
N ARG A 803 5.06 29.09 18.17
CA ARG A 803 5.81 29.29 19.42
C ARG A 803 7.14 28.54 19.47
N TRP A 804 7.88 28.52 18.35
CA TRP A 804 9.14 27.76 18.24
C TRP A 804 10.11 28.05 19.40
N LEU A 805 10.18 29.31 19.83
CA LEU A 805 10.81 29.71 21.08
C LEU A 805 9.77 30.42 21.95
N SER A 806 9.84 30.19 23.26
CA SER A 806 9.14 31.02 24.24
C SER A 806 10.00 32.23 24.57
N VAL A 807 9.47 33.43 24.34
CA VAL A 807 10.20 34.68 24.49
C VAL A 807 9.46 35.58 25.47
N ALA A 808 10.20 36.18 26.40
CA ALA A 808 9.72 37.15 27.36
C ALA A 808 10.48 38.47 27.22
N LEU A 809 9.82 39.59 27.53
CA LEU A 809 10.43 40.90 27.73
C LEU A 809 10.42 41.21 29.22
N LEU A 810 11.57 41.56 29.79
CA LEU A 810 11.71 41.92 31.20
C LEU A 810 11.47 43.42 31.40
N ASP A 811 10.87 43.82 32.53
CA ASP A 811 10.63 45.24 32.83
C ASP A 811 11.78 45.88 33.62
N ALA A 812 12.29 45.18 34.64
CA ALA A 812 13.30 45.69 35.56
C ALA A 812 14.59 44.86 35.58
N ALA A 813 14.48 43.53 35.49
CA ALA A 813 15.63 42.63 35.48
C ALA A 813 16.36 42.66 34.12
N SER A 814 17.67 42.46 34.14
CA SER A 814 18.43 42.26 32.91
C SER A 814 18.30 40.82 32.41
N PRO A 815 18.29 40.57 31.09
CA PRO A 815 18.37 39.21 30.55
C PRO A 815 19.55 38.41 31.12
N GLU A 816 20.69 39.06 31.38
CA GLU A 816 21.84 38.43 32.05
C GLU A 816 21.49 37.85 33.41
N THR A 817 20.70 38.55 34.22
CA THR A 817 20.31 38.11 35.55
C THR A 817 19.53 36.80 35.47
N VAL A 818 18.53 36.75 34.59
CA VAL A 818 17.69 35.56 34.39
C VAL A 818 18.51 34.42 33.76
N ILE A 819 19.34 34.70 32.77
CA ILE A 819 20.20 33.69 32.13
C ILE A 819 21.20 33.11 33.13
N ALA A 820 21.82 33.94 33.97
CA ALA A 820 22.78 33.49 34.98
C ALA A 820 22.11 32.63 36.06
N ALA A 821 20.91 33.00 36.51
CA ALA A 821 20.14 32.22 37.48
C ALA A 821 19.71 30.85 36.91
N LEU A 822 19.28 30.81 35.64
CA LEU A 822 18.98 29.53 34.98
C LEU A 822 20.26 28.70 34.79
N GLN A 823 21.37 29.34 34.40
CA GLN A 823 22.63 28.67 34.18
C GLN A 823 23.22 28.07 35.47
N SER A 824 23.04 28.70 36.64
CA SER A 824 23.49 28.12 37.92
C SER A 824 22.78 26.82 38.27
N GLU A 825 21.58 26.62 37.74
CA GLU A 825 20.78 25.39 37.85
C GLU A 825 20.96 24.45 36.65
N ASN A 826 21.98 24.68 35.81
CA ASN A 826 22.27 23.91 34.60
C ASN A 826 21.14 23.96 33.54
N ILE A 827 20.43 25.09 33.46
CA ILE A 827 19.36 25.35 32.50
C ILE A 827 19.82 26.40 31.48
N GLU A 828 19.79 26.05 30.19
CA GLU A 828 20.19 26.97 29.13
C GLU A 828 19.07 27.96 28.76
N ALA A 829 19.35 29.26 28.88
CA ALA A 829 18.56 30.34 28.29
C ALA A 829 19.45 31.24 27.43
N ARG A 830 18.83 32.01 26.52
CA ARG A 830 19.57 32.86 25.58
C ARG A 830 18.94 34.23 25.47
N ARG A 831 19.72 35.23 25.07
CA ARG A 831 19.19 36.52 24.61
C ARG A 831 18.39 36.32 23.31
N VAL A 832 17.47 37.24 23.04
CA VAL A 832 16.94 37.40 21.68
C VAL A 832 18.06 37.83 20.72
N TRP A 833 17.80 37.74 19.41
CA TRP A 833 18.79 38.02 18.39
C TRP A 833 19.32 39.46 18.47
N LYS A 834 20.64 39.60 18.49
CA LYS A 834 21.29 40.92 18.43
C LYS A 834 21.03 41.57 17.07
N PRO A 835 20.47 42.79 17.02
CA PRO A 835 20.12 43.50 15.79
C PRO A 835 21.31 43.64 14.84
N MET A 836 21.06 43.56 13.54
CA MET A 836 22.13 43.55 12.53
C MET A 836 23.00 44.80 12.57
N HIS A 837 22.44 46.00 12.79
CA HIS A 837 23.21 47.25 12.86
C HIS A 837 24.12 47.36 14.09
N LEU A 838 23.87 46.54 15.13
CA LEU A 838 24.75 46.44 16.30
C LEU A 838 25.87 45.40 16.12
N GLN A 839 25.86 44.63 15.04
CA GLN A 839 26.91 43.65 14.74
C GLN A 839 28.13 44.36 14.13
N PRO A 840 29.36 44.08 14.61
CA PRO A 840 30.56 44.72 14.08
C PRO A 840 30.74 44.57 12.56
N VAL A 841 30.36 43.42 12.00
CA VAL A 841 30.47 43.12 10.57
C VAL A 841 29.61 44.04 9.70
N PHE A 842 28.54 44.62 10.24
CA PHE A 842 27.63 45.50 9.50
C PHE A 842 27.77 46.98 9.88
N LYS A 843 28.80 47.36 10.64
CA LYS A 843 29.00 48.73 11.14
C LYS A 843 29.06 49.78 10.04
N ALA A 844 29.58 49.43 8.86
CA ALA A 844 29.70 50.34 7.72
C ALA A 844 28.47 50.34 6.80
N ASN A 845 27.49 49.46 7.05
CA ASN A 845 26.29 49.35 6.23
C ASN A 845 25.27 50.43 6.62
N LYS A 846 24.49 50.88 5.63
CA LYS A 846 23.38 51.80 5.87
C LYS A 846 22.31 51.09 6.71
N PHE A 847 21.87 51.75 7.77
CA PHE A 847 20.74 51.33 8.58
C PHE A 847 19.61 52.36 8.46
N VAL A 848 18.46 51.92 7.95
CA VAL A 848 17.26 52.75 7.81
C VAL A 848 16.39 52.52 9.04
N LYS A 849 16.12 53.58 9.80
CA LYS A 849 15.27 53.55 10.99
C LYS A 849 14.06 54.47 10.82
N THR A 850 12.92 54.05 11.36
CA THR A 850 11.65 54.81 11.34
C THR A 850 11.46 55.68 12.60
N SER A 851 12.33 55.53 13.59
CA SER A 851 12.33 56.25 14.88
C SER A 851 13.76 56.60 15.29
N ALA A 852 13.90 57.53 16.25
CA ALA A 852 15.21 57.89 16.81
C ALA A 852 15.87 56.68 17.50
N GLU A 853 15.10 55.98 18.34
CA GLU A 853 15.45 54.74 19.03
C GLU A 853 14.88 53.54 18.26
N PRO A 854 15.71 52.64 17.72
CA PRO A 854 15.22 51.44 17.04
C PRO A 854 14.54 50.48 18.02
N VAL A 855 13.32 50.04 17.71
CA VAL A 855 12.58 49.05 18.53
C VAL A 855 13.39 47.77 18.75
N SER A 856 14.18 47.37 17.76
CA SER A 856 15.07 46.21 17.86
C SER A 856 16.09 46.29 18.99
N ASP A 857 16.50 47.51 19.38
CA ASP A 857 17.52 47.73 20.39
C ASP A 857 16.91 47.55 21.78
N ASP A 858 15.68 48.05 21.98
CA ASP A 858 14.88 47.77 23.19
C ASP A 858 14.57 46.29 23.34
N LEU A 859 14.07 45.64 22.27
CA LEU A 859 13.76 44.21 22.30
C LEU A 859 15.00 43.38 22.64
N PHE A 860 16.17 43.74 22.13
CA PHE A 860 17.43 43.08 22.49
C PHE A 860 17.86 43.36 23.93
N ALA A 861 17.68 44.59 24.41
CA ALA A 861 18.06 44.98 25.77
C ALA A 861 17.28 44.20 26.84
N ARG A 862 15.98 43.93 26.59
CA ARG A 862 15.06 43.33 27.58
C ARG A 862 14.63 41.90 27.28
N GLY A 863 14.88 41.40 26.06
CA GLY A 863 14.37 40.13 25.59
C GLY A 863 15.20 38.91 25.99
N VAL A 864 14.52 37.90 26.53
CA VAL A 864 15.08 36.59 26.86
C VAL A 864 14.29 35.47 26.19
N CYS A 865 15.00 34.48 25.65
CA CYS A 865 14.46 33.23 25.15
C CYS A 865 14.55 32.17 26.26
N LEU A 866 13.39 31.69 26.69
CA LEU A 866 13.26 30.67 27.73
C LEU A 866 13.35 29.26 27.13
N PRO A 867 13.80 28.27 27.93
CA PRO A 867 13.79 26.86 27.56
C PRO A 867 12.40 26.45 27.05
N SER A 868 12.36 25.82 25.88
CA SER A 868 11.10 25.43 25.26
C SER A 868 11.22 24.16 24.44
N ASP A 869 12.16 23.27 24.76
CA ASP A 869 12.28 21.99 24.05
C ASP A 869 10.99 21.16 24.21
N THR A 870 10.57 20.49 23.15
CA THR A 870 9.38 19.63 23.18
C THR A 870 9.54 18.40 24.07
N LYS A 871 10.78 18.02 24.41
CA LYS A 871 11.10 16.92 25.33
C LYS A 871 11.05 17.33 26.80
N MET A 872 11.01 18.63 27.09
CA MET A 872 10.95 19.14 28.45
C MET A 872 9.72 18.58 29.15
N THR A 873 9.92 17.97 30.31
CA THR A 873 8.86 17.47 31.19
C THR A 873 8.18 18.62 31.92
N ASP A 874 6.98 18.39 32.45
CA ASP A 874 6.27 19.42 33.21
C ASP A 874 7.01 19.77 34.51
N ALA A 875 7.75 18.82 35.12
CA ALA A 875 8.59 19.09 36.29
C ALA A 875 9.80 19.98 35.97
N GLU A 876 10.45 19.75 34.82
CA GLU A 876 11.52 20.64 34.35
C GLU A 876 10.99 22.03 34.03
N LEU A 877 9.82 22.13 33.38
CA LEU A 877 9.16 23.40 33.11
C LEU A 877 8.84 24.17 34.39
N GLU A 878 8.29 23.51 35.41
CA GLU A 878 8.02 24.11 36.72
C GLU A 878 9.31 24.62 37.37
N SER A 879 10.39 23.83 37.30
CA SER A 879 11.72 24.25 37.79
C SER A 879 12.20 25.53 37.11
N VAL A 880 12.09 25.62 35.78
CA VAL A 880 12.42 26.84 35.02
C VAL A 880 11.58 28.02 35.49
N ILE A 881 10.27 27.83 35.65
CA ILE A 881 9.34 28.86 36.10
C ILE A 881 9.76 29.42 37.47
N GLU A 882 10.06 28.55 38.43
CA GLU A 882 10.43 28.97 39.79
C GLU A 882 11.78 29.70 39.85
N VAL A 883 12.77 29.24 39.06
CA VAL A 883 14.05 29.94 38.93
C VAL A 883 13.85 31.33 38.32
N VAL A 884 13.04 31.44 37.26
CA VAL A 884 12.75 32.74 36.64
C VAL A 884 12.03 33.66 37.63
N LYS A 885 10.98 33.19 38.33
CA LYS A 885 10.27 33.97 39.35
C LYS A 885 11.22 34.52 40.41
N THR A 886 12.12 33.67 40.90
CA THR A 886 13.12 34.06 41.90
C THR A 886 14.10 35.10 41.36
N ALA A 887 14.49 35.00 40.09
CA ALA A 887 15.44 35.92 39.46
C ALA A 887 14.86 37.30 39.14
N ILE A 888 13.53 37.42 39.02
CA ILE A 888 12.84 38.69 38.69
C ILE A 888 12.09 39.32 39.86
N SER A 889 11.98 38.61 40.99
CA SER A 889 11.47 39.14 42.26
C SER A 889 12.54 40.00 42.93
#